data_AF-A0A1Y1Y553-F1
#
_entry.id   AF-A0A1Y1Y553-F1
#
_cell.length_a   1.000
_cell.length_b   1.000
_cell.length_c   1.000
_cell.angle_alpha   90.00
_cell.angle_beta   90.00
_cell.angle_gamma   90.00
#
_symmetry.space_group_name_H-M   'P 1'
#
loop_
_entity.id
_entity.type
_entity.pdbx_description
1 polymer ?
#
loop_
_entity_poly.entity_id
_entity_poly.type
_entity_poly.pdbx_seq_one_letter_code
_entity_poly.pdbx_strand_id
1 'polypeptide(L)'
;MNAQLRELVQRIDKHVADGVFPAARKELEKGLERFPESIELQLLRHRIAVRQKKYEAAAEYLLEIQKKYPLHELFLQYLQELGNAVLHNCQTEHLIFYRNAPRSAQKQLLISAAVSLERAGEYLPACRLHSISLSQFPELIPTYGPRSIDIALTGEEKNKPLPTVNGFRSTIVDSILPTIFSWKVRVRGLGANCSEAEGNPEVVHITKEQFYLWLEIMQGYYLSNMEFTKLHELFIMVVKQCGILSIPSDDSVVSTPDRFFSYINSYPNALPSEVATRFYIGYFIQLAIDYYIINSDRQSTDESSASIIIPLISLSILDLGNIAKRPKISDSSTLNPFGNAGIVRSVDRTDSEVYEFLKHATAVYNRGKYESDKFEEELENSIPRMGLPFVVENAALFIRGDIATFEGLPSIAVPLYRDLNLRLKEAWQTQKYIMNKVNSTQSTDHNLVLDMGKVDLSILKSRCSPIFPFRLLFSIGLCYLTESKFNEAVTEFFAIVGAMPFNSLDRTDVRHCKNGLKTIYPEALGALCLEYIVQGIEQEIYQQGPRDTTISCLLVLSQFLSTDRNKKIEMIYDMILKRGRFEFPDFFRYVFDTDFLYMISRLSGVVNLELNGKIGDREIRPILNAHINNVSTMQHNWRTILVEYCRTYYRFLVNASGTAPSFI
;
A
#
# COMPACT_ATOMS: atom_id res chain seq x y z
N MET A 1 39.14 12.69 42.83
CA MET A 1 38.94 14.09 43.25
C MET A 1 39.59 14.37 44.62
N ASN A 2 40.55 15.29 44.68
CA ASN A 2 41.30 15.69 45.90
C ASN A 2 40.34 16.29 46.95
N ALA A 3 40.43 15.90 48.23
CA ALA A 3 39.52 16.36 49.28
C ALA A 3 39.50 17.90 49.43
N GLN A 4 40.66 18.54 49.25
CA GLN A 4 40.80 20.00 49.30
C GLN A 4 40.07 20.72 48.16
N LEU A 5 40.00 20.10 46.97
CA LEU A 5 39.29 20.65 45.82
C LEU A 5 37.76 20.56 46.04
N ARG A 6 37.27 19.46 46.63
CA ARG A 6 35.83 19.30 46.94
C ARG A 6 35.32 20.36 47.90
N GLU A 7 36.08 20.58 48.98
CA GLU A 7 35.73 21.55 50.00
C GLU A 7 35.74 22.98 49.42
N LEU A 8 36.69 23.29 48.53
CA LEU A 8 36.73 24.56 47.83
C LEU A 8 35.54 24.76 46.88
N VAL A 9 35.22 23.76 46.07
CA VAL A 9 34.05 23.80 45.15
C VAL A 9 32.76 24.01 45.95
N GLN A 10 32.57 23.28 47.06
CA GLN A 10 31.39 23.42 47.92
C GLN A 10 31.26 24.81 48.55
N ARG A 11 32.37 25.41 48.98
CA ARG A 11 32.36 26.80 49.49
C ARG A 11 31.97 27.81 48.42
N ILE A 12 32.54 27.68 47.21
CA ILE A 12 32.21 28.55 46.10
C ILE A 12 30.72 28.39 45.75
N ASP A 13 30.23 27.17 45.55
CA ASP A 13 28.82 26.91 45.24
C ASP A 13 27.86 27.49 46.28
N LYS A 14 28.20 27.40 47.57
CA LYS A 14 27.43 28.03 48.65
C LYS A 14 27.38 29.55 48.47
N HIS A 15 28.51 30.21 48.23
CA HIS A 15 28.55 31.65 47.97
C HIS A 15 27.75 32.05 46.72
N VAL A 16 27.72 31.21 45.69
CA VAL A 16 26.89 31.45 44.49
C VAL A 16 25.40 31.27 44.80
N ALA A 17 25.02 30.27 45.59
CA ALA A 17 23.64 30.05 46.01
C ALA A 17 23.12 31.20 46.89
N ASP A 18 23.97 31.74 47.76
CA ASP A 18 23.69 32.89 48.62
C ASP A 18 23.70 34.24 47.86
N GLY A 19 23.99 34.24 46.54
CA GLY A 19 24.05 35.44 45.70
C GLY A 19 25.26 36.35 45.96
N VAL A 20 26.24 35.90 46.75
CA VAL A 20 27.43 36.67 47.14
C VAL A 20 28.55 36.49 46.09
N PHE A 21 28.29 36.95 44.87
CA PHE A 21 29.20 36.71 43.74
C PHE A 21 30.63 37.28 43.87
N PRO A 22 30.88 38.44 44.53
CA PRO A 22 32.25 38.92 44.73
C PRO A 22 33.11 37.99 45.59
N ALA A 23 32.51 37.38 46.62
CA ALA A 23 33.19 36.40 47.48
C ALA A 23 33.48 35.10 46.70
N ALA A 24 32.48 34.60 45.97
CA ALA A 24 32.63 33.42 45.11
C ALA A 24 33.76 33.59 44.08
N ARG A 25 33.86 34.77 43.44
CA ARG A 25 34.91 35.07 42.45
C ARG A 25 36.31 35.08 43.09
N LYS A 26 36.46 35.71 44.26
CA LYS A 26 37.76 35.78 44.97
C LYS A 26 38.25 34.39 45.39
N GLU A 27 37.35 33.51 45.81
CA GLU A 27 37.69 32.12 46.14
C GLU A 27 37.98 31.28 44.89
N LEU A 28 37.24 31.52 43.81
CA LEU A 28 37.48 30.88 42.52
C LEU A 28 38.85 31.24 41.94
N GLU A 29 39.25 32.51 41.95
CA GLU A 29 40.55 32.96 41.45
C GLU A 29 41.70 32.28 42.21
N LYS A 30 41.64 32.25 43.54
CA LYS A 30 42.59 31.49 44.38
C LYS A 30 42.58 29.98 44.07
N GLY A 31 41.41 29.43 43.76
CA GLY A 31 41.25 28.04 43.36
C GLY A 31 41.93 27.73 42.03
N LEU A 32 41.75 28.59 41.03
CA LEU A 32 42.33 28.46 39.70
C LEU A 32 43.85 28.69 39.73
N GLU A 33 44.37 29.53 40.61
CA GLU A 33 45.82 29.66 40.85
C GLU A 33 46.43 28.36 41.39
N ARG A 34 45.71 27.68 42.28
CA ARG A 34 46.17 26.44 42.94
C ARG A 34 45.91 25.18 42.11
N PHE A 35 44.84 25.18 41.30
CA PHE A 35 44.39 24.05 40.48
C PHE A 35 43.97 24.54 39.07
N PRO A 36 44.93 25.03 38.25
CA PRO A 36 44.61 25.65 36.95
C PRO A 36 43.96 24.69 35.95
N GLU A 37 44.24 23.39 36.08
CA GLU A 37 43.75 22.31 35.21
C GLU A 37 42.43 21.67 35.70
N SER A 38 41.83 22.16 36.78
CA SER A 38 40.54 21.61 37.27
C SER A 38 39.39 22.10 36.40
N ILE A 39 38.79 21.17 35.66
CA ILE A 39 37.59 21.45 34.86
C ILE A 39 36.39 21.85 35.71
N GLU A 40 36.28 21.35 36.96
CA GLU A 40 35.21 21.72 37.87
C GLU A 40 35.25 23.23 38.17
N LEU A 41 36.44 23.76 38.48
CA LEU A 41 36.62 25.19 38.71
C LEU A 41 36.39 26.01 37.45
N GLN A 42 36.80 25.52 36.28
CA GLN A 42 36.54 26.22 35.01
C GLN A 42 35.03 26.26 34.66
N LEU A 43 34.29 25.18 34.89
CA LEU A 43 32.83 25.16 34.72
C LEU A 43 32.13 26.05 35.74
N LEU A 44 32.61 26.12 36.99
CA LEU A 44 32.10 27.06 37.99
C LEU A 44 32.35 28.52 37.56
N ARG A 45 33.51 28.83 36.99
CA ARG A 45 33.82 30.15 36.43
C ARG A 45 32.80 30.57 35.38
N HIS A 46 32.45 29.66 34.48
CA HIS A 46 31.38 29.85 33.50
C HIS A 46 30.02 30.08 34.17
N ARG A 47 29.59 29.21 35.10
CA ARG A 47 28.27 29.31 35.78
C ARG A 47 28.11 30.63 36.55
N ILE A 48 29.16 31.08 37.24
CA ILE A 48 29.16 32.37 37.93
C ILE A 48 28.97 33.53 36.94
N ALA A 49 29.66 33.49 35.79
CA ALA A 49 29.49 34.51 34.76
C ALA A 49 28.07 34.53 34.18
N VAL A 50 27.44 33.36 33.98
CA VAL A 50 26.04 33.25 33.56
C VAL A 50 25.09 33.90 34.58
N ARG A 51 25.25 33.61 35.88
CA ARG A 51 24.40 34.19 36.94
C ARG A 51 24.59 35.70 37.10
N GLN A 52 25.80 36.20 36.81
CA GLN A 52 26.08 37.63 36.73
C GLN A 52 25.58 38.30 35.44
N LYS A 53 24.92 37.56 34.54
CA LYS A 53 24.46 38.03 33.21
C LYS A 53 25.60 38.52 32.31
N LYS A 54 26.83 38.03 32.54
CA LYS A 54 28.02 38.33 31.72
C LYS A 54 28.19 37.25 30.66
N TYR A 55 27.26 37.22 29.70
CA TYR A 55 27.13 36.12 28.74
C TYR A 55 28.30 36.00 27.75
N GLU A 56 28.94 37.11 27.38
CA GLU A 56 30.12 37.11 26.51
C GLU A 56 31.31 36.41 27.17
N ALA A 57 31.68 36.86 28.38
CA ALA A 57 32.74 36.22 29.17
C ALA A 57 32.40 34.75 29.49
N ALA A 58 31.13 34.45 29.79
CA ALA A 58 30.69 33.08 30.01
C ALA A 58 30.90 32.20 28.76
N ALA A 59 30.61 32.72 27.57
CA ALA A 59 30.83 32.01 26.32
C ALA A 59 32.32 31.78 26.04
N GLU A 60 33.17 32.79 26.24
CA GLU A 60 34.63 32.66 26.10
C GLU A 60 35.20 31.55 26.99
N TYR A 61 34.81 31.52 28.27
CA TYR A 61 35.25 30.46 29.18
C TYR A 61 34.82 29.08 28.72
N LEU A 62 33.60 28.95 28.18
CA LEU A 62 33.10 27.66 27.71
C LEU A 62 33.83 27.19 26.44
N LEU A 63 34.18 28.11 25.55
CA LEU A 63 35.00 27.82 24.36
C LEU A 63 36.46 27.49 24.72
N GLU A 64 37.02 28.09 25.77
CA GLU A 64 38.32 27.72 26.32
C GLU A 64 38.29 26.29 26.89
N ILE A 65 37.24 25.94 27.65
CA ILE A 65 37.03 24.58 28.18
C ILE A 65 36.92 23.58 27.03
N GLN A 66 36.17 23.91 25.98
CA GLN A 66 36.04 23.06 24.81
C GLN A 66 37.39 22.76 24.14
N LYS A 67 38.26 23.76 24.01
CA LYS A 67 39.59 23.60 23.41
C LYS A 67 40.52 22.74 24.27
N LYS A 68 40.48 22.91 25.59
CA LYS A 68 41.37 22.20 26.52
C LYS A 68 40.89 20.78 26.87
N TYR A 69 39.58 20.59 27.01
CA TYR A 69 38.98 19.35 27.52
C TYR A 69 37.81 18.85 26.64
N PRO A 70 38.00 18.65 25.32
CA PRO A 70 36.91 18.35 24.38
C PRO A 70 36.19 17.02 24.63
N LEU A 71 36.81 16.09 25.38
CA LEU A 71 36.30 14.75 25.66
C LEU A 71 36.06 14.50 27.16
N HIS A 72 36.21 15.50 28.01
CA HIS A 72 36.05 15.30 29.45
C HIS A 72 34.57 15.12 29.81
N GLU A 73 34.27 14.10 30.62
CA GLU A 73 32.90 13.66 30.97
C GLU A 73 32.01 14.80 31.47
N LEU A 74 32.47 15.58 32.46
CA LEU A 74 31.74 16.73 32.99
C LEU A 74 31.38 17.80 31.94
N PHE A 75 32.23 18.01 30.94
CA PHE A 75 31.95 18.95 29.86
C PHE A 75 30.95 18.36 28.86
N LEU A 76 31.08 17.08 28.53
CA LEU A 76 30.11 16.39 27.68
C LEU A 76 28.72 16.37 28.32
N GLN A 77 28.63 16.13 29.63
CA GLN A 77 27.38 16.21 30.40
C GLN A 77 26.79 17.62 30.34
N TYR A 78 27.60 18.66 30.57
CA TYR A 78 27.14 20.04 30.43
C TYR A 78 26.57 20.33 29.03
N LEU A 79 27.24 19.84 27.97
CA LEU A 79 26.78 19.99 26.60
C LEU A 79 25.47 19.24 26.32
N GLN A 80 25.27 18.07 26.93
CA GLN A 80 24.00 17.32 26.84
C GLN A 80 22.86 18.05 27.56
N GLU A 81 23.11 18.57 28.76
CA GLU A 81 22.14 19.38 29.52
C GLU A 81 21.75 20.64 28.74
N LEU A 82 22.72 21.31 28.12
CA LEU A 82 22.47 22.46 27.25
C LEU A 82 21.66 22.06 26.00
N GLY A 83 22.03 20.96 25.33
CA GLY A 83 21.32 20.45 24.16
C GLY A 83 19.87 20.12 24.47
N ASN A 84 19.61 19.42 25.58
CA ASN A 84 18.27 19.07 26.04
C ASN A 84 17.45 20.31 26.43
N ALA A 85 18.08 21.31 27.07
CA ALA A 85 17.43 22.57 27.37
C ALA A 85 16.98 23.33 26.11
N VAL A 86 17.79 23.30 25.05
CA VAL A 86 17.44 23.90 23.75
C VAL A 86 16.35 23.09 23.05
N LEU A 87 16.45 21.76 22.99
CA LEU A 87 15.46 20.88 22.35
C LEU A 87 14.06 21.02 22.94
N HIS A 88 13.96 21.02 24.27
CA HIS A 88 12.69 21.03 24.99
C HIS A 88 12.23 22.45 25.36
N ASN A 89 12.99 23.47 24.97
CA ASN A 89 12.71 24.86 25.30
C ASN A 89 12.50 25.10 26.81
N CYS A 90 13.22 24.34 27.65
CA CYS A 90 13.11 24.39 29.10
C CYS A 90 13.73 25.68 29.62
N GLN A 91 13.01 26.43 30.46
CA GLN A 91 13.47 27.69 31.07
C GLN A 91 14.54 27.44 32.16
N THR A 92 15.65 26.83 31.79
CA THR A 92 16.80 26.53 32.65
C THR A 92 17.88 27.61 32.48
N GLU A 93 18.84 27.65 33.41
CA GLU A 93 20.02 28.53 33.31
C GLU A 93 20.78 28.31 31.98
N HIS A 94 20.81 27.07 31.48
CA HIS A 94 21.45 26.73 30.20
C HIS A 94 20.75 27.37 28.99
N LEU A 95 19.41 27.34 28.94
CA LEU A 95 18.68 27.97 27.83
C LEU A 95 18.78 29.49 27.88
N ILE A 96 18.70 30.08 29.09
CA ILE A 96 18.88 31.53 29.29
C ILE A 96 20.27 31.95 28.83
N PHE A 97 21.32 31.22 29.21
CA PHE A 97 22.68 31.46 28.73
C PHE A 97 22.74 31.37 27.20
N TYR A 98 22.28 30.26 26.62
CA TYR A 98 22.34 30.03 25.18
C TYR A 98 21.70 31.18 24.39
N ARG A 99 20.48 31.60 24.74
CA ARG A 99 19.74 32.67 24.05
C ARG A 99 20.44 34.03 24.11
N ASN A 100 21.19 34.31 25.17
CA ASN A 100 21.89 35.58 25.36
C ASN A 100 23.39 35.51 24.98
N ALA A 101 23.91 34.34 24.63
CA ALA A 101 25.29 34.18 24.20
C ALA A 101 25.53 34.78 22.80
N PRO A 102 26.76 35.18 22.47
CA PRO A 102 27.11 35.64 21.12
C PRO A 102 26.75 34.60 20.05
N ARG A 103 26.30 35.06 18.88
CA ARG A 103 25.84 34.20 17.77
C ARG A 103 26.90 33.18 17.32
N SER A 104 28.18 33.56 17.34
CA SER A 104 29.31 32.66 17.05
C SER A 104 29.44 31.53 18.08
N ALA A 105 29.22 31.84 19.37
CA ALA A 105 29.22 30.86 20.45
C ALA A 105 27.99 29.95 20.40
N GLN A 106 26.79 30.51 20.16
CA GLN A 106 25.56 29.73 19.99
C GLN A 106 25.75 28.64 18.92
N LYS A 107 26.31 29.02 17.76
CA LYS A 107 26.62 28.11 16.66
C LYS A 107 27.54 26.96 17.09
N GLN A 108 28.69 27.28 17.69
CA GLN A 108 29.67 26.26 18.11
C GLN A 108 29.12 25.35 19.20
N LEU A 109 28.40 25.91 20.17
CA LEU A 109 27.80 25.15 21.27
C LEU A 109 26.73 24.18 20.78
N LEU A 110 25.88 24.60 19.83
CA LEU A 110 24.81 23.76 19.32
C LEU A 110 25.35 22.56 18.54
N ILE A 111 26.37 22.77 17.69
CA ILE A 111 27.09 21.69 17.01
C ILE A 111 27.74 20.74 18.02
N SER A 112 28.39 21.29 19.04
CA SER A 112 29.13 20.51 20.04
C SER A 112 28.19 19.70 20.92
N ALA A 113 27.03 20.26 21.28
CA ALA A 113 25.97 19.57 22.00
C ALA A 113 25.38 18.43 21.17
N ALA A 114 25.13 18.64 19.87
CA ALA A 114 24.63 17.58 18.99
C ALA A 114 25.63 16.43 18.85
N VAL A 115 26.92 16.73 18.69
CA VAL A 115 28.01 15.72 18.65
C VAL A 115 28.15 15.00 20.00
N SER A 116 27.94 15.69 21.13
CA SER A 116 27.96 15.06 22.45
C SER A 116 26.83 14.05 22.63
N LEU A 117 25.61 14.40 22.19
CA LEU A 117 24.45 13.51 22.19
C LEU A 117 24.65 12.31 21.25
N GLU A 118 25.22 12.53 20.05
CA GLU A 118 25.59 11.46 19.12
C GLU A 118 26.53 10.43 19.78
N ARG A 119 27.55 10.91 20.50
CA ARG A 119 28.52 10.06 21.21
C ARG A 119 27.91 9.30 22.38
N ALA A 120 26.90 9.88 23.03
CA ALA A 120 26.16 9.21 24.10
C ALA A 120 25.21 8.12 23.58
N GLY A 121 25.04 7.99 22.26
CA GLY A 121 24.06 7.08 21.65
C GLY A 121 22.65 7.67 21.58
N GLU A 122 22.46 8.93 21.95
CA GLU A 122 21.19 9.65 21.86
C GLU A 122 20.98 10.23 20.46
N TYR A 123 20.85 9.34 19.47
CA TYR A 123 20.79 9.72 18.06
C TYR A 123 19.60 10.62 17.71
N LEU A 124 18.40 10.34 18.23
CA LEU A 124 17.20 11.12 17.88
C LEU A 124 17.27 12.56 18.44
N PRO A 125 17.61 12.78 19.72
CA PRO A 125 17.93 14.12 20.23
C PRO A 125 19.03 14.83 19.41
N ALA A 126 20.11 14.13 19.06
CA ALA A 126 21.17 14.70 18.23
C ALA A 126 20.66 15.16 16.85
N CYS A 127 19.81 14.38 16.19
CA CYS A 127 19.22 14.73 14.88
C CYS A 127 18.33 15.97 14.98
N ARG A 128 17.48 16.04 16.00
CA ARG A 128 16.61 17.21 16.23
C ARG A 128 17.44 18.46 16.51
N LEU A 129 18.52 18.34 17.27
CA LEU A 129 19.39 19.46 17.60
C LEU A 129 20.19 19.94 16.38
N HIS A 130 20.62 19.00 15.53
CA HIS A 130 21.18 19.33 14.23
C HIS A 130 20.16 20.05 13.35
N SER A 131 18.90 19.62 13.29
CA SER A 131 17.86 20.32 12.53
C SER A 131 17.64 21.77 13.03
N ILE A 132 17.69 22.00 14.35
CA ILE A 132 17.67 23.36 14.91
C ILE A 132 18.91 24.14 14.49
N SER A 133 20.08 23.50 14.47
CA SER A 133 21.34 24.13 14.05
C SER A 133 21.28 24.59 12.59
N LEU A 134 20.75 23.75 11.70
CA LEU A 134 20.65 24.04 10.29
C LEU A 134 19.65 25.18 10.00
N SER A 135 18.54 25.24 10.74
CA SER A 135 17.55 26.32 10.57
C SER A 135 18.03 27.66 11.11
N GLN A 136 18.80 27.69 12.21
CA GLN A 136 19.32 28.92 12.81
C GLN A 136 20.60 29.44 12.16
N PHE A 137 21.43 28.54 11.62
CA PHE A 137 22.72 28.83 11.00
C PHE A 137 22.79 28.16 9.62
N PRO A 138 22.11 28.72 8.60
CA PRO A 138 22.03 28.12 7.27
C PRO A 138 23.40 27.85 6.62
N GLU A 139 24.44 28.60 6.98
CA GLU A 139 25.80 28.37 6.50
C GLU A 139 26.41 27.01 6.93
N LEU A 140 25.75 26.29 7.83
CA LEU A 140 26.12 24.93 8.22
C LEU A 140 25.56 23.86 7.29
N ILE A 141 24.56 24.18 6.45
CA ILE A 141 23.84 23.22 5.62
C ILE A 141 24.75 22.41 4.68
N PRO A 142 25.72 23.00 3.96
CA PRO A 142 26.59 22.24 3.07
C PRO A 142 27.39 21.13 3.78
N THR A 143 27.83 21.39 5.02
CA THR A 143 28.70 20.47 5.78
C THR A 143 27.91 19.53 6.68
N TYR A 144 26.89 20.05 7.38
CA TYR A 144 26.15 19.32 8.41
C TYR A 144 24.80 18.82 7.95
N GLY A 145 24.25 19.31 6.84
CA GLY A 145 22.98 18.84 6.27
C GLY A 145 23.01 17.35 5.95
N PRO A 146 23.84 16.91 4.97
CA PRO A 146 23.98 15.49 4.64
C PRO A 146 24.36 14.62 5.85
N ARG A 147 25.31 15.09 6.68
CA ARG A 147 25.73 14.40 7.90
C ARG A 147 24.56 14.17 8.88
N SER A 148 23.63 15.11 8.99
CA SER A 148 22.47 14.96 9.89
C SER A 148 21.56 13.81 9.46
N ILE A 149 21.44 13.57 8.16
CA ILE A 149 20.72 12.42 7.61
C ILE A 149 21.49 11.14 7.91
N ASP A 150 22.81 11.11 7.72
CA ASP A 150 23.63 9.94 8.03
C ASP A 150 23.55 9.53 9.51
N ILE A 151 23.52 10.52 10.43
CA ILE A 151 23.30 10.29 11.86
C ILE A 151 21.91 9.71 12.12
N ALA A 152 20.88 10.24 11.47
CA ALA A 152 19.51 9.75 11.60
C ALA A 152 19.37 8.31 11.10
N LEU A 153 19.99 7.97 9.98
CA LEU A 153 20.02 6.61 9.43
C LEU A 153 20.80 5.65 10.32
N THR A 154 21.94 6.08 10.85
CA THR A 154 22.72 5.28 11.81
C THR A 154 21.92 5.04 13.09
N GLY A 155 21.20 6.05 13.57
CA GLY A 155 20.29 5.96 14.71
C GLY A 155 19.14 4.99 14.44
N GLU A 156 18.49 5.09 13.28
CA GLU A 156 17.41 4.20 12.88
C GLU A 156 17.89 2.73 12.85
N GLU A 157 19.04 2.46 12.22
CA GLU A 157 19.61 1.11 12.13
C GLU A 157 19.86 0.50 13.51
N LYS A 158 20.48 1.27 14.41
CA LYS A 158 20.81 0.81 15.77
C LYS A 158 19.58 0.58 16.66
N ASN A 159 18.45 1.20 16.34
CA ASN A 159 17.22 1.11 17.10
C ASN A 159 16.20 0.14 16.48
N LYS A 160 16.57 -0.62 15.44
CA LYS A 160 15.70 -1.63 14.84
C LYS A 160 15.30 -2.71 15.88
N PRO A 161 14.08 -3.27 15.78
CA PRO A 161 13.07 -2.98 14.76
C PRO A 161 12.27 -1.71 15.05
N LEU A 162 12.11 -0.85 14.05
CA LEU A 162 11.24 0.33 14.09
C LEU A 162 10.16 0.22 13.01
N PRO A 163 8.96 0.79 13.23
CA PRO A 163 7.99 0.99 12.18
C PRO A 163 8.49 2.02 11.16
N THR A 164 7.89 2.00 9.98
CA THR A 164 8.22 2.89 8.85
C THR A 164 7.88 4.34 9.11
N VAL A 165 6.88 4.58 9.96
CA VAL A 165 6.61 5.91 10.52
C VAL A 165 7.27 5.95 11.89
N ASN A 166 8.47 6.51 11.97
CA ASN A 166 9.23 6.63 13.21
C ASN A 166 9.84 8.03 13.41
N GLY A 167 10.39 8.27 14.60
CA GLY A 167 10.99 9.54 15.00
C GLY A 167 12.17 9.99 14.13
N PHE A 168 12.97 9.05 13.60
CA PHE A 168 14.10 9.38 12.74
C PHE A 168 13.63 9.82 11.36
N ARG A 169 12.78 9.01 10.71
CA ARG A 169 12.23 9.32 9.38
C ARG A 169 11.40 10.60 9.37
N SER A 170 10.56 10.84 10.38
CA SER A 170 9.84 12.12 10.53
C SER A 170 10.80 13.31 10.66
N THR A 171 11.86 13.20 11.46
CA THR A 171 12.86 14.27 11.58
C THR A 171 13.60 14.52 10.26
N ILE A 172 13.95 13.46 9.52
CA ILE A 172 14.57 13.58 8.19
C ILE A 172 13.63 14.32 7.24
N VAL A 173 12.39 13.84 7.10
CA VAL A 173 11.46 14.26 6.04
C VAL A 173 10.79 15.60 6.34
N ASP A 174 10.40 15.86 7.59
CA ASP A 174 9.67 17.08 7.94
C ASP A 174 10.59 18.24 8.35
N SER A 175 11.86 17.96 8.69
CA SER A 175 12.76 19.01 9.22
C SER A 175 14.09 19.12 8.47
N ILE A 176 14.84 18.02 8.30
CA ILE A 176 16.19 18.08 7.74
C ILE A 176 16.15 18.29 6.21
N LEU A 177 15.44 17.44 5.45
CA LEU A 177 15.36 17.55 3.99
C LEU A 177 14.81 18.91 3.55
N PRO A 178 13.70 19.44 4.11
CA PRO A 178 13.21 20.76 3.74
C PRO A 178 14.25 21.87 3.96
N THR A 179 15.03 21.76 5.03
CA THR A 179 16.10 22.72 5.34
C THR A 179 17.25 22.60 4.33
N ILE A 180 17.70 21.39 3.98
CA ILE A 180 18.75 21.18 2.98
C ILE A 180 18.32 21.72 1.62
N PHE A 181 17.10 21.40 1.18
CA PHE A 181 16.58 21.85 -0.11
C PHE A 181 16.05 23.29 -0.09
N SER A 182 16.13 24.00 1.03
CA SER A 182 16.04 25.47 1.00
C SER A 182 17.30 26.13 0.39
N TRP A 183 18.37 25.35 0.20
CA TRP A 183 19.63 25.75 -0.42
C TRP A 183 19.81 25.13 -1.81
N LYS A 184 20.74 25.69 -2.59
CA LYS A 184 21.12 25.13 -3.89
C LYS A 184 21.87 23.80 -3.67
N VAL A 185 21.35 22.74 -4.26
CA VAL A 185 21.94 21.39 -4.18
C VAL A 185 22.49 21.01 -5.54
N ARG A 186 23.66 20.36 -5.59
CA ARG A 186 24.20 19.74 -6.80
C ARG A 186 24.36 18.24 -6.57
N VAL A 187 23.77 17.45 -7.45
CA VAL A 187 23.85 15.99 -7.44
C VAL A 187 24.97 15.54 -8.38
N ARG A 188 26.03 14.94 -7.82
CA ARG A 188 27.12 14.39 -8.63
C ARG A 188 26.62 13.18 -9.41
N GLY A 189 26.85 13.17 -10.73
CA GLY A 189 26.45 12.06 -11.60
C GLY A 189 25.02 12.16 -12.17
N LEU A 190 24.29 13.24 -11.90
CA LEU A 190 23.03 13.59 -12.59
C LEU A 190 23.26 14.84 -13.46
N GLY A 191 23.33 14.68 -14.79
CA GLY A 191 23.38 15.78 -15.77
C GLY A 191 24.74 16.07 -16.41
N ALA A 192 24.71 16.65 -17.62
CA ALA A 192 25.84 16.78 -18.54
C ALA A 192 26.79 17.99 -18.31
N ASN A 193 26.48 18.90 -17.37
CA ASN A 193 27.21 20.17 -17.20
C ASN A 193 27.83 20.35 -15.79
N CYS A 194 28.57 19.35 -15.32
CA CYS A 194 29.34 19.47 -14.07
C CYS A 194 30.83 19.75 -14.37
N SER A 195 31.13 20.97 -14.85
CA SER A 195 32.50 21.48 -15.00
C SER A 195 32.84 22.63 -14.04
N GLU A 196 31.96 22.95 -13.08
CA GLU A 196 32.29 23.90 -12.02
C GLU A 196 33.11 23.22 -10.91
N ALA A 197 34.21 23.87 -10.55
CA ALA A 197 35.18 23.42 -9.56
C ALA A 197 34.52 23.08 -8.21
N GLU A 198 34.88 21.90 -7.67
CA GLU A 198 34.67 21.54 -6.27
C GLU A 198 35.26 22.65 -5.40
N GLY A 199 34.41 23.46 -4.75
CA GLY A 199 34.91 24.53 -3.90
C GLY A 199 33.97 25.70 -3.61
N ASN A 200 32.77 25.78 -4.20
CA ASN A 200 31.82 26.81 -3.78
C ASN A 200 31.20 26.42 -2.43
N PRO A 201 31.50 27.13 -1.32
CA PRO A 201 30.94 26.83 0.00
C PRO A 201 29.44 27.07 0.11
N GLU A 202 28.80 27.67 -0.92
CA GLU A 202 27.36 27.98 -0.94
C GLU A 202 26.49 26.87 -1.55
N VAL A 203 27.08 25.76 -2.00
CA VAL A 203 26.37 24.67 -2.67
C VAL A 203 26.48 23.38 -1.87
N VAL A 204 25.35 22.71 -1.64
CA VAL A 204 25.34 21.37 -1.04
C VAL A 204 25.67 20.35 -2.11
N HIS A 205 26.73 19.57 -1.92
CA HIS A 205 27.11 18.51 -2.84
C HIS A 205 26.67 17.15 -2.29
N ILE A 206 25.87 16.42 -3.07
CA ILE A 206 25.43 15.06 -2.72
C ILE A 206 25.70 14.09 -3.86
N THR A 207 25.87 12.81 -3.55
CA THR A 207 26.01 11.77 -4.58
C THR A 207 24.64 11.36 -5.14
N LYS A 208 24.66 10.71 -6.32
CA LYS A 208 23.47 10.11 -6.93
C LYS A 208 22.80 9.10 -5.99
N GLU A 209 23.59 8.30 -5.28
CA GLU A 209 23.10 7.29 -4.33
C GLU A 209 22.40 7.93 -3.13
N GLN A 210 23.00 9.00 -2.57
CA GLN A 210 22.37 9.76 -1.48
C GLN A 210 21.06 10.38 -1.93
N PHE A 211 21.03 10.99 -3.11
CA PHE A 211 19.83 11.60 -3.68
C PHE A 211 18.68 10.59 -3.79
N TYR A 212 18.93 9.40 -4.35
CA TYR A 212 17.89 8.38 -4.47
C TYR A 212 17.46 7.80 -3.13
N LEU A 213 18.39 7.57 -2.20
CA LEU A 213 18.06 7.13 -0.85
C LEU A 213 17.13 8.13 -0.16
N TRP A 214 17.40 9.43 -0.29
CA TRP A 214 16.58 10.47 0.33
C TRP A 214 15.18 10.55 -0.29
N LEU A 215 15.07 10.42 -1.62
CA LEU A 215 13.77 10.31 -2.29
C LEU A 215 12.98 9.09 -1.81
N GLU A 216 13.64 7.95 -1.63
CA GLU A 216 13.01 6.71 -1.18
C GLU A 216 12.49 6.80 0.26
N ILE A 217 13.28 7.40 1.17
CA ILE A 217 12.86 7.67 2.56
C ILE A 217 11.66 8.61 2.59
N MET A 218 11.71 9.68 1.80
CA MET A 218 10.63 10.65 1.67
C MET A 218 9.34 9.98 1.16
N GLN A 219 9.43 9.23 0.07
CA GLN A 219 8.30 8.49 -0.51
C GLN A 219 7.73 7.51 0.51
N GLY A 220 8.58 6.67 1.11
CA GLY A 220 8.15 5.68 2.09
C GLY A 220 7.44 6.31 3.29
N TYR A 221 7.94 7.42 3.83
CA TYR A 221 7.34 8.12 4.96
C TYR A 221 5.95 8.70 4.62
N TYR A 222 5.84 9.50 3.55
CA TYR A 222 4.57 10.16 3.23
C TYR A 222 3.52 9.20 2.66
N LEU A 223 3.91 8.18 1.90
CA LEU A 223 2.98 7.13 1.47
C LEU A 223 2.41 6.35 2.66
N SER A 224 3.25 6.06 3.67
CA SER A 224 2.81 5.39 4.91
C SER A 224 1.82 6.22 5.72
N ASN A 225 1.98 7.55 5.72
CA ASN A 225 1.07 8.47 6.40
C ASN A 225 -0.10 8.95 5.51
N MET A 226 -0.18 8.49 4.25
CA MET A 226 -1.15 8.96 3.25
C MET A 226 -1.14 10.48 3.02
N GLU A 227 0.02 11.12 3.18
CA GLU A 227 0.20 12.58 3.02
C GLU A 227 0.68 12.93 1.61
N PHE A 228 -0.07 12.52 0.58
CA PHE A 228 0.35 12.63 -0.83
C PHE A 228 0.65 14.06 -1.31
N THR A 229 -0.06 15.06 -0.76
CA THR A 229 0.19 16.47 -1.11
C THR A 229 1.58 16.92 -0.66
N LYS A 230 1.99 16.58 0.57
CA LYS A 230 3.32 16.91 1.07
C LYS A 230 4.42 16.17 0.31
N LEU A 231 4.16 14.91 -0.08
CA LEU A 231 5.07 14.16 -0.94
C LEU A 231 5.34 14.89 -2.25
N HIS A 232 4.28 15.35 -2.92
CA HIS A 232 4.38 16.10 -4.16
C HIS A 232 5.13 17.41 -3.97
N GLU A 233 4.72 18.24 -3.00
CA GLU A 233 5.37 19.53 -2.70
C GLU A 233 6.87 19.38 -2.44
N LEU A 234 7.25 18.40 -1.60
CA LEU A 234 8.64 18.16 -1.28
C LEU A 234 9.42 17.62 -2.49
N PHE A 235 8.84 16.70 -3.27
CA PHE A 235 9.47 16.18 -4.49
C PHE A 235 9.78 17.32 -5.47
N ILE A 236 8.82 18.22 -5.71
CA ILE A 236 9.00 19.39 -6.59
C ILE A 236 10.12 20.29 -6.08
N MET A 237 10.13 20.58 -4.79
CA MET A 237 11.18 21.38 -4.17
C MET A 237 12.56 20.75 -4.39
N VAL A 238 12.68 19.45 -4.16
CA VAL A 238 13.92 18.67 -4.35
C VAL A 238 14.42 18.80 -5.79
N VAL A 239 13.59 18.49 -6.79
CA VAL A 239 14.03 18.50 -8.19
C VAL A 239 14.33 19.92 -8.72
N LYS A 240 13.59 20.94 -8.24
CA LYS A 240 13.83 22.35 -8.57
C LYS A 240 15.18 22.81 -8.02
N GLN A 241 15.47 22.50 -6.76
CA GLN A 241 16.66 22.97 -6.05
C GLN A 241 17.95 22.24 -6.44
N CYS A 242 17.80 21.02 -6.96
CA CYS A 242 18.89 20.31 -7.63
C CYS A 242 19.17 20.81 -9.06
N GLY A 243 18.36 21.74 -9.60
CA GLY A 243 18.45 22.18 -11.00
C GLY A 243 18.12 21.07 -12.01
N ILE A 244 17.43 20.02 -11.56
CA ILE A 244 17.06 18.85 -12.37
C ILE A 244 15.84 19.17 -13.22
N LEU A 245 14.91 19.94 -12.67
CA LEU A 245 13.65 20.26 -13.33
C LEU A 245 13.77 21.57 -14.12
N SER A 246 13.58 21.48 -15.43
CA SER A 246 13.54 22.64 -16.33
C SER A 246 12.10 23.14 -16.46
N ILE A 247 11.64 23.98 -15.53
CA ILE A 247 10.27 24.56 -15.58
C ILE A 247 10.30 25.94 -16.23
N PRO A 248 9.31 26.31 -17.07
CA PRO A 248 9.00 27.72 -17.31
C PRO A 248 8.66 28.43 -16.00
N SER A 249 8.82 29.75 -15.94
CA SER A 249 8.71 30.59 -14.74
C SER A 249 7.33 30.63 -14.05
N ASP A 250 6.34 29.86 -14.52
CA ASP A 250 4.99 29.81 -13.96
C ASP A 250 4.84 28.63 -12.98
N ASP A 251 4.94 28.94 -11.67
CA ASP A 251 4.81 27.96 -10.58
C ASP A 251 3.41 27.30 -10.51
N SER A 252 2.40 27.82 -11.23
CA SER A 252 1.02 27.29 -11.20
C SER A 252 0.83 25.94 -11.92
N VAL A 253 1.77 25.57 -12.79
CA VAL A 253 1.76 24.28 -13.53
C VAL A 253 2.15 23.11 -12.62
N VAL A 254 2.82 23.39 -11.51
CA VAL A 254 3.49 22.39 -10.68
C VAL A 254 2.77 22.18 -9.34
N SER A 255 1.66 22.89 -9.12
CA SER A 255 0.95 22.93 -7.83
C SER A 255 0.19 21.64 -7.50
N THR A 256 -0.11 20.78 -8.47
CA THR A 256 -0.80 19.51 -8.24
C THR A 256 -0.12 18.34 -8.97
N PRO A 257 -0.21 17.11 -8.44
CA PRO A 257 0.36 15.93 -9.10
C PRO A 257 -0.11 15.76 -10.54
N ASP A 258 -1.40 15.95 -10.82
CA ASP A 258 -1.98 15.73 -12.16
C ASP A 258 -1.46 16.72 -13.19
N ARG A 259 -1.30 18.00 -12.80
CA ARG A 259 -0.75 19.04 -13.68
C ARG A 259 0.73 18.81 -13.92
N PHE A 260 1.47 18.41 -12.88
CA PHE A 260 2.88 18.11 -13.01
C PHE A 260 3.12 16.87 -13.86
N PHE A 261 2.31 15.82 -13.71
CA PHE A 261 2.33 14.65 -14.59
C PHE A 261 2.03 15.05 -16.04
N SER A 262 1.02 15.89 -16.27
CA SER A 262 0.71 16.42 -17.61
C SER A 262 1.86 17.24 -18.20
N TYR A 263 2.57 18.00 -17.35
CA TYR A 263 3.76 18.74 -17.74
C TYR A 263 4.91 17.81 -18.15
N ILE A 264 5.29 16.85 -17.32
CA ILE A 264 6.35 15.88 -17.65
C ILE A 264 5.99 15.13 -18.94
N ASN A 265 4.72 14.76 -19.13
CA ASN A 265 4.28 14.10 -20.36
C ASN A 265 4.42 14.97 -21.60
N SER A 266 4.16 16.27 -21.48
CA SER A 266 4.29 17.23 -22.57
C SER A 266 5.76 17.56 -22.88
N TYR A 267 6.65 17.37 -21.91
CA TYR A 267 8.08 17.67 -22.00
C TYR A 267 8.90 16.47 -21.50
N PRO A 268 9.13 15.45 -22.34
CA PRO A 268 9.81 14.20 -21.93
C PRO A 268 11.19 14.42 -21.32
N ASN A 269 11.88 15.49 -21.71
CA ASN A 269 13.20 15.87 -21.20
C ASN A 269 13.15 16.79 -19.98
N ALA A 270 11.97 17.03 -19.39
CA ALA A 270 11.82 17.88 -18.21
C ALA A 270 12.52 17.32 -16.97
N LEU A 271 12.64 15.98 -16.90
CA LEU A 271 13.37 15.25 -15.87
C LEU A 271 14.31 14.24 -16.53
N PRO A 272 15.48 13.94 -15.93
CA PRO A 272 16.25 12.76 -16.27
C PRO A 272 15.40 11.50 -16.10
N SER A 273 15.55 10.54 -17.03
CA SER A 273 14.75 9.31 -17.07
C SER A 273 14.63 8.61 -15.72
N GLU A 274 15.75 8.43 -15.02
CA GLU A 274 15.80 7.77 -13.71
C GLU A 274 15.00 8.51 -12.63
N VAL A 275 14.99 9.85 -12.66
CA VAL A 275 14.21 10.68 -11.73
C VAL A 275 12.73 10.64 -12.10
N ALA A 276 12.42 10.67 -13.40
CA ALA A 276 11.07 10.50 -13.91
C ALA A 276 10.50 9.13 -13.49
N THR A 277 11.28 8.05 -13.64
CA THR A 277 10.93 6.71 -13.17
C THR A 277 10.57 6.70 -11.68
N ARG A 278 11.38 7.31 -10.82
CA ARG A 278 11.08 7.41 -9.38
C ARG A 278 9.81 8.20 -9.08
N PHE A 279 9.56 9.27 -9.83
CA PHE A 279 8.31 10.01 -9.75
C PHE A 279 7.11 9.11 -10.12
N TYR A 280 7.18 8.43 -11.26
CA TYR A 280 6.12 7.53 -11.71
C TYR A 280 5.89 6.36 -10.74
N ILE A 281 6.93 5.81 -10.12
CA ILE A 281 6.80 4.77 -9.07
C ILE A 281 6.02 5.31 -7.88
N GLY A 282 6.42 6.46 -7.33
CA GLY A 282 5.74 7.05 -6.17
C GLY A 282 4.28 7.36 -6.46
N TYR A 283 4.01 7.90 -7.65
CA TYR A 283 2.65 8.24 -8.07
C TYR A 283 1.80 6.99 -8.39
N PHE A 284 2.38 5.96 -9.02
CA PHE A 284 1.70 4.67 -9.21
C PHE A 284 1.37 3.99 -7.88
N ILE A 285 2.28 4.03 -6.90
CA ILE A 285 2.01 3.49 -5.56
C ILE A 285 0.91 4.28 -4.85
N GLN A 286 0.92 5.61 -4.95
CA GLN A 286 -0.19 6.42 -4.47
C GLN A 286 -1.51 5.96 -5.07
N LEU A 287 -1.56 5.75 -6.40
CA LEU A 287 -2.75 5.22 -7.06
C LEU A 287 -3.10 3.81 -6.54
N ALA A 288 -2.11 2.94 -6.32
CA ALA A 288 -2.38 1.62 -5.74
C ALA A 288 -3.02 1.71 -4.35
N ILE A 289 -2.57 2.65 -3.51
CA ILE A 289 -3.12 2.90 -2.18
C ILE A 289 -4.54 3.43 -2.26
N ASP A 290 -4.75 4.49 -3.04
CA ASP A 290 -6.08 5.11 -3.22
C ASP A 290 -7.08 4.07 -3.71
N TYR A 291 -6.67 3.24 -4.67
CA TYR A 291 -7.47 2.14 -5.18
C TYR A 291 -7.79 1.09 -4.11
N TYR A 292 -6.79 0.71 -3.32
CA TYR A 292 -6.98 -0.23 -2.23
C TYR A 292 -7.97 0.31 -1.20
N ILE A 293 -7.82 1.56 -0.76
CA ILE A 293 -8.70 2.23 0.21
C ILE A 293 -10.13 2.28 -0.32
N ILE A 294 -10.33 2.68 -1.58
CA ILE A 294 -11.66 2.73 -2.22
C ILE A 294 -12.35 1.36 -2.16
N ASN A 295 -11.60 0.27 -2.28
CA ASN A 295 -12.13 -1.10 -2.26
C ASN A 295 -12.18 -1.73 -0.86
N SER A 296 -11.42 -1.22 0.12
CA SER A 296 -11.36 -1.76 1.48
C SER A 296 -12.31 -1.08 2.47
N ASP A 297 -12.59 0.22 2.29
CA ASP A 297 -13.13 1.07 3.37
C ASP A 297 -14.66 1.23 3.39
N ARG A 298 -15.41 0.18 3.01
CA ARG A 298 -16.87 0.11 3.23
C ARG A 298 -17.25 -1.05 4.15
N GLN A 299 -16.81 -0.97 5.40
CA GLN A 299 -17.38 -1.71 6.53
C GLN A 299 -18.24 -0.80 7.41
N SER A 300 -19.21 -0.09 6.84
CA SER A 300 -20.18 0.66 7.64
C SER A 300 -21.55 -0.03 7.63
N THR A 301 -21.80 -0.75 8.73
CA THR A 301 -23.09 -0.81 9.45
C THR A 301 -24.32 -1.35 8.70
N ASP A 302 -24.29 -2.62 8.29
CA ASP A 302 -25.39 -3.59 8.44
C ASP A 302 -25.02 -4.88 7.68
N GLU A 303 -24.69 -5.96 8.41
CA GLU A 303 -24.31 -7.25 7.82
C GLU A 303 -25.42 -7.89 6.97
N SER A 304 -26.67 -7.41 7.08
CA SER A 304 -27.83 -7.93 6.37
C SER A 304 -28.16 -7.20 5.05
N SER A 305 -27.50 -6.07 4.75
CA SER A 305 -27.81 -5.27 3.55
C SER A 305 -26.57 -4.68 2.87
N ALA A 306 -25.39 -5.26 3.10
CA ALA A 306 -24.13 -4.84 2.50
C ALA A 306 -24.19 -4.85 0.97
N SER A 307 -24.56 -3.70 0.42
CA SER A 307 -24.64 -3.46 -1.00
C SER A 307 -23.21 -3.34 -1.55
N ILE A 308 -22.80 -4.27 -2.41
CA ILE A 308 -21.42 -4.34 -2.87
C ILE A 308 -21.25 -3.39 -4.06
N ILE A 309 -20.32 -2.45 -3.96
CA ILE A 309 -19.87 -1.68 -5.12
C ILE A 309 -18.69 -2.42 -5.71
N ILE A 310 -18.94 -3.10 -6.83
CA ILE A 310 -17.88 -3.68 -7.65
C ILE A 310 -17.76 -2.72 -8.83
N PRO A 311 -16.63 -2.03 -9.02
CA PRO A 311 -16.32 -1.48 -10.32
C PRO A 311 -16.07 -2.69 -11.22
N LEU A 312 -17.15 -3.25 -11.76
CA LEU A 312 -17.04 -4.16 -12.88
C LEU A 312 -16.45 -3.30 -13.98
N ILE A 313 -15.25 -3.67 -14.42
CA ILE A 313 -14.80 -3.34 -15.75
C ILE A 313 -16.00 -3.61 -16.66
N SER A 314 -16.62 -2.55 -17.18
CA SER A 314 -17.88 -2.72 -17.90
C SER A 314 -17.64 -3.74 -19.00
N LEU A 315 -18.38 -4.83 -18.97
CA LEU A 315 -18.30 -5.91 -19.95
C LEU A 315 -18.56 -5.41 -21.38
N SER A 316 -19.14 -4.21 -21.52
CA SER A 316 -19.23 -3.49 -22.79
C SER A 316 -17.88 -3.07 -23.38
N ILE A 317 -16.81 -2.99 -22.57
CA ILE A 317 -15.43 -2.71 -23.02
C ILE A 317 -14.75 -4.00 -23.49
N LEU A 318 -15.05 -5.12 -22.82
CA LEU A 318 -14.62 -6.47 -23.21
C LEU A 318 -15.57 -7.09 -24.25
N ASP A 319 -16.06 -6.31 -25.23
CA ASP A 319 -16.95 -6.81 -26.27
C ASP A 319 -16.25 -7.94 -27.06
N LEU A 320 -16.41 -9.18 -26.57
CA LEU A 320 -15.75 -10.41 -27.00
C LEU A 320 -15.99 -10.70 -28.49
N GLY A 321 -17.01 -10.08 -29.08
CA GLY A 321 -17.31 -10.17 -30.51
C GLY A 321 -16.39 -9.34 -31.41
N ASN A 322 -15.67 -8.34 -30.89
CA ASN A 322 -14.92 -7.36 -31.69
C ASN A 322 -13.39 -7.34 -31.46
N ILE A 323 -12.86 -8.13 -30.52
CA ILE A 323 -11.42 -8.18 -30.19
C ILE A 323 -10.57 -8.70 -31.38
N ALA A 324 -11.17 -9.34 -32.38
CA ALA A 324 -10.48 -9.78 -33.60
C ALA A 324 -10.24 -8.65 -34.64
N LYS A 325 -10.72 -7.42 -34.44
CA LYS A 325 -10.52 -6.31 -35.38
C LYS A 325 -10.20 -5.01 -34.65
N ARG A 326 -8.94 -4.82 -34.25
CA ARG A 326 -8.45 -3.48 -33.87
C ARG A 326 -8.51 -2.56 -35.10
N PRO A 327 -9.14 -1.37 -35.02
CA PRO A 327 -8.86 -0.29 -35.95
C PRO A 327 -7.52 0.36 -35.58
N LYS A 328 -6.76 0.78 -36.58
CA LYS A 328 -5.60 1.68 -36.39
C LYS A 328 -6.11 3.00 -35.81
N ILE A 329 -5.54 3.40 -34.67
CA ILE A 329 -5.81 4.70 -34.04
C ILE A 329 -5.25 5.81 -34.95
N SER A 330 -6.13 6.70 -35.39
CA SER A 330 -5.79 8.01 -35.97
C SER A 330 -6.37 9.10 -35.08
N ASP A 331 -5.54 10.09 -34.78
CA ASP A 331 -5.79 11.21 -33.87
C ASP A 331 -7.02 12.07 -34.22
N SER A 332 -7.69 12.58 -33.18
CA SER A 332 -8.08 14.01 -33.10
C SER A 332 -8.71 14.39 -31.75
N SER A 333 -8.08 15.38 -31.10
CA SER A 333 -8.63 16.58 -30.41
C SER A 333 -10.14 16.61 -30.09
N THR A 334 -10.65 17.08 -28.94
CA THR A 334 -10.28 18.16 -27.99
C THR A 334 -11.36 18.12 -26.90
N LEU A 335 -11.06 18.43 -25.62
CA LEU A 335 -12.01 19.11 -24.73
C LEU A 335 -11.32 19.62 -23.44
N ASN A 336 -11.68 20.86 -23.08
CA ASN A 336 -11.22 21.65 -21.94
C ASN A 336 -11.69 21.08 -20.58
N PRO A 337 -10.87 21.21 -19.52
CA PRO A 337 -11.27 20.99 -18.13
C PRO A 337 -11.50 22.32 -17.38
N PHE A 338 -12.31 22.34 -16.33
CA PHE A 338 -12.01 22.95 -15.01
C PHE A 338 -13.26 23.05 -14.13
N GLY A 339 -13.10 22.62 -12.86
CA GLY A 339 -14.09 22.79 -11.80
C GLY A 339 -13.57 22.37 -10.41
N ASN A 340 -12.78 23.27 -9.80
CA ASN A 340 -12.52 23.53 -8.37
C ASN A 340 -12.22 22.42 -7.34
N ALA A 341 -11.13 22.67 -6.60
CA ALA A 341 -10.62 21.92 -5.47
C ALA A 341 -11.33 22.23 -4.13
N GLY A 342 -11.32 21.25 -3.22
CA GLY A 342 -11.40 21.51 -1.78
C GLY A 342 -12.02 20.38 -0.94
N ILE A 343 -11.22 19.90 0.02
CA ILE A 343 -11.60 19.27 1.30
C ILE A 343 -11.77 17.74 1.26
N VAL A 344 -11.05 17.08 2.19
CA VAL A 344 -11.27 15.70 2.67
C VAL A 344 -12.77 15.47 2.85
N ARG A 345 -13.38 14.77 1.90
CA ARG A 345 -14.78 14.34 1.97
C ARG A 345 -14.81 12.88 1.56
N SER A 346 -15.53 12.08 2.33
CA SER A 346 -15.99 10.75 1.95
C SER A 346 -16.57 10.81 0.53
N VAL A 347 -15.86 10.26 -0.44
CA VAL A 347 -16.29 10.33 -1.84
C VAL A 347 -17.00 9.03 -2.20
N ASP A 348 -18.30 9.12 -2.45
CA ASP A 348 -18.98 8.22 -3.38
C ASP A 348 -18.44 8.51 -4.79
N ARG A 349 -17.29 7.91 -5.13
CA ARG A 349 -16.69 8.01 -6.48
C ARG A 349 -17.49 7.18 -7.47
N THR A 350 -17.68 7.67 -8.70
CA THR A 350 -18.44 7.02 -9.78
C THR A 350 -17.62 5.99 -10.58
N ASP A 351 -18.28 5.13 -11.39
CA ASP A 351 -17.62 4.13 -12.26
C ASP A 351 -16.69 4.79 -13.29
N SER A 352 -17.08 5.98 -13.75
CA SER A 352 -16.25 6.81 -14.61
C SER A 352 -14.95 7.20 -13.92
N GLU A 353 -14.96 7.42 -12.61
CA GLU A 353 -13.75 7.78 -11.86
C GLU A 353 -12.84 6.58 -11.68
N VAL A 354 -13.36 5.38 -11.42
CA VAL A 354 -12.52 4.16 -11.32
C VAL A 354 -11.91 3.81 -12.68
N TYR A 355 -12.69 3.94 -13.76
CA TYR A 355 -12.17 3.74 -15.11
C TYR A 355 -11.11 4.79 -15.48
N GLU A 356 -11.39 6.08 -15.28
CA GLU A 356 -10.40 7.13 -15.53
C GLU A 356 -9.17 6.97 -14.63
N PHE A 357 -9.34 6.48 -13.41
CA PHE A 357 -8.25 6.15 -12.51
C PHE A 357 -7.36 5.03 -13.03
N LEU A 358 -7.95 3.90 -13.48
CA LEU A 358 -7.19 2.79 -14.06
C LEU A 358 -6.51 3.20 -15.36
N LYS A 359 -7.17 4.00 -16.19
CA LYS A 359 -6.58 4.60 -17.39
C LYS A 359 -5.40 5.51 -17.04
N HIS A 360 -5.51 6.29 -15.97
CA HIS A 360 -4.42 7.13 -15.48
C HIS A 360 -3.26 6.30 -14.92
N ALA A 361 -3.54 5.28 -14.11
CA ALA A 361 -2.53 4.33 -13.63
C ALA A 361 -1.83 3.60 -14.79
N THR A 362 -2.58 3.23 -15.83
CA THR A 362 -2.05 2.64 -17.08
C THR A 362 -1.12 3.61 -17.79
N ALA A 363 -1.53 4.88 -17.92
CA ALA A 363 -0.70 5.91 -18.54
C ALA A 363 0.61 6.10 -17.77
N VAL A 364 0.56 6.17 -16.44
CA VAL A 364 1.74 6.28 -15.56
C VAL A 364 2.64 5.06 -15.70
N TYR A 365 2.08 3.85 -15.68
CA TYR A 365 2.82 2.59 -15.80
C TYR A 365 3.54 2.49 -17.14
N ASN A 366 2.81 2.68 -18.24
CA ASN A 366 3.37 2.61 -19.59
C ASN A 366 4.44 3.68 -19.79
N ARG A 367 4.22 4.90 -19.29
CA ARG A 367 5.22 5.97 -19.35
C ARG A 367 6.48 5.60 -18.57
N GLY A 368 6.32 5.12 -17.34
CA GLY A 368 7.45 4.66 -16.52
C GLY A 368 8.31 3.62 -17.26
N LYS A 369 7.67 2.66 -17.93
CA LYS A 369 8.33 1.63 -18.74
C LYS A 369 9.07 2.17 -19.97
N TYR A 370 8.53 3.19 -20.64
CA TYR A 370 9.23 3.83 -21.76
C TYR A 370 10.43 4.66 -21.32
N GLU A 371 10.32 5.34 -20.18
CA GLU A 371 11.39 6.19 -19.66
C GLU A 371 12.49 5.34 -19.00
N SER A 372 12.17 4.13 -18.52
CA SER A 372 13.15 3.16 -18.02
C SER A 372 12.76 1.73 -18.37
N ASP A 373 13.61 1.06 -19.13
CA ASP A 373 13.50 -0.37 -19.44
C ASP A 373 13.47 -1.26 -18.18
N LYS A 374 13.84 -0.70 -17.01
CA LYS A 374 13.87 -1.37 -15.72
C LYS A 374 12.77 -0.91 -14.76
N PHE A 375 11.76 -0.17 -15.23
CA PHE A 375 10.70 0.35 -14.36
C PHE A 375 10.07 -0.72 -13.46
N GLU A 376 9.76 -1.88 -14.02
CA GLU A 376 9.15 -2.99 -13.27
C GLU A 376 10.08 -3.53 -12.17
N GLU A 377 11.36 -3.76 -12.51
CA GLU A 377 12.40 -4.18 -11.56
C GLU A 377 12.59 -3.13 -10.45
N GLU A 378 12.58 -1.84 -10.81
CA GLU A 378 12.77 -0.77 -9.84
C GLU A 378 11.54 -0.58 -8.94
N LEU A 379 10.32 -0.72 -9.48
CA LEU A 379 9.09 -0.73 -8.70
C LEU A 379 9.11 -1.88 -7.70
N GLU A 380 9.39 -3.11 -8.14
CA GLU A 380 9.44 -4.31 -7.29
C GLU A 380 10.53 -4.20 -6.21
N ASN A 381 11.69 -3.63 -6.53
CA ASN A 381 12.76 -3.38 -5.56
C ASN A 381 12.43 -2.22 -4.59
N SER A 382 11.61 -1.25 -4.99
CA SER A 382 11.33 -0.06 -4.18
C SER A 382 10.28 -0.33 -3.11
N ILE A 383 9.24 -1.12 -3.39
CA ILE A 383 8.15 -1.36 -2.44
C ILE A 383 8.67 -1.93 -1.10
N PRO A 384 9.51 -2.99 -1.06
CA PRO A 384 10.02 -3.54 0.19
C PRO A 384 10.93 -2.56 0.95
N ARG A 385 11.72 -1.75 0.23
CA ARG A 385 12.65 -0.80 0.85
C ARG A 385 11.95 0.41 1.46
N MET A 386 10.83 0.85 0.87
CA MET A 386 9.98 1.89 1.44
C MET A 386 9.42 1.47 2.81
N GLY A 387 9.21 0.16 3.02
CA GLY A 387 8.78 -0.43 4.28
C GLY A 387 7.29 -0.19 4.60
N LEU A 388 6.44 0.03 3.61
CA LEU A 388 5.07 0.52 3.83
C LEU A 388 4.27 -0.39 4.79
N PRO A 389 3.45 0.16 5.71
CA PRO A 389 2.75 -0.59 6.76
C PRO A 389 1.52 -1.37 6.27
N PHE A 390 1.38 -1.53 4.96
CA PHE A 390 0.30 -2.25 4.28
C PHE A 390 0.89 -2.92 3.02
N VAL A 391 0.21 -3.97 2.53
CA VAL A 391 0.69 -4.77 1.39
C VAL A 391 0.38 -4.05 0.08
N VAL A 392 1.17 -3.04 -0.23
CA VAL A 392 1.10 -2.26 -1.49
C VAL A 392 1.26 -3.18 -2.68
N GLU A 393 2.09 -4.21 -2.52
CA GLU A 393 2.37 -5.22 -3.53
C GLU A 393 1.08 -5.86 -4.02
N ASN A 394 0.11 -6.11 -3.13
CA ASN A 394 -1.16 -6.71 -3.52
C ASN A 394 -1.98 -5.75 -4.37
N ALA A 395 -2.03 -4.46 -4.00
CA ALA A 395 -2.74 -3.45 -4.77
C ALA A 395 -2.06 -3.19 -6.13
N ALA A 396 -0.73 -3.13 -6.16
CA ALA A 396 0.07 -2.98 -7.37
C ALA A 396 -0.11 -4.17 -8.32
N LEU A 397 -0.03 -5.42 -7.81
CA LEU A 397 -0.28 -6.63 -8.59
C LEU A 397 -1.70 -6.66 -9.15
N PHE A 398 -2.69 -6.26 -8.33
CA PHE A 398 -4.07 -6.23 -8.75
C PHE A 398 -4.30 -5.21 -9.87
N ILE A 399 -3.79 -3.98 -9.73
CA ILE A 399 -3.86 -2.96 -10.78
C ILE A 399 -3.14 -3.43 -12.04
N ARG A 400 -1.94 -4.02 -11.94
CA ARG A 400 -1.23 -4.59 -13.10
C ARG A 400 -2.06 -5.68 -13.79
N GLY A 401 -2.73 -6.52 -13.00
CA GLY A 401 -3.65 -7.54 -13.49
C GLY A 401 -4.81 -6.92 -14.26
N ASP A 402 -5.48 -5.92 -13.67
CA ASP A 402 -6.61 -5.22 -14.29
C ASP A 402 -6.18 -4.57 -15.61
N ILE A 403 -5.04 -3.85 -15.62
CA ILE A 403 -4.47 -3.25 -16.83
C ILE A 403 -4.23 -4.30 -17.91
N ALA A 404 -3.58 -5.42 -17.57
CA ALA A 404 -3.32 -6.49 -18.53
C ALA A 404 -4.61 -7.13 -19.06
N THR A 405 -5.63 -7.30 -18.21
CA THR A 405 -6.96 -7.75 -18.65
C THR A 405 -7.58 -6.77 -19.64
N PHE A 406 -7.54 -5.46 -19.36
CA PHE A 406 -8.05 -4.42 -20.24
C PHE A 406 -7.34 -4.35 -21.60
N GLU A 407 -6.03 -4.59 -21.62
CA GLU A 407 -5.24 -4.59 -22.85
C GLU A 407 -5.46 -5.87 -23.69
N GLY A 408 -6.23 -6.83 -23.18
CA GLY A 408 -6.45 -8.13 -23.81
C GLY A 408 -5.21 -9.02 -23.74
N LEU A 409 -4.44 -8.95 -22.65
CA LEU A 409 -3.22 -9.71 -22.39
C LEU A 409 -3.40 -10.70 -21.22
N PRO A 410 -4.30 -11.70 -21.35
CA PRO A 410 -4.60 -12.66 -20.29
C PRO A 410 -3.39 -13.51 -19.85
N SER A 411 -2.42 -13.74 -20.74
CA SER A 411 -1.15 -14.43 -20.43
C SER A 411 -0.30 -13.70 -19.38
N ILE A 412 -0.48 -12.38 -19.23
CA ILE A 412 0.17 -11.56 -18.21
C ILE A 412 -0.75 -11.40 -16.99
N ALA A 413 -2.04 -11.16 -17.22
CA ALA A 413 -3.01 -10.93 -16.14
C ALA A 413 -3.19 -12.14 -15.22
N VAL A 414 -3.33 -13.35 -15.78
CA VAL A 414 -3.61 -14.57 -15.00
C VAL A 414 -2.49 -14.90 -14.01
N PRO A 415 -1.19 -14.90 -14.38
CA PRO A 415 -0.10 -15.08 -13.42
C PRO A 415 -0.12 -14.06 -12.27
N LEU A 416 -0.38 -12.79 -12.56
CA LEU A 416 -0.46 -11.72 -11.54
C LEU A 416 -1.59 -11.98 -10.55
N TYR A 417 -2.78 -12.32 -11.04
CA TYR A 417 -3.90 -12.65 -10.18
C TYR A 417 -3.69 -13.94 -9.39
N ARG A 418 -3.01 -14.94 -9.98
CA ARG A 418 -2.68 -16.20 -9.28
C ARG A 418 -1.65 -15.99 -8.17
N ASP A 419 -0.63 -15.17 -8.38
CA ASP A 419 0.33 -14.80 -7.34
C ASP A 419 -0.40 -14.13 -6.17
N LEU A 420 -1.29 -13.18 -6.48
CA LEU A 420 -2.11 -12.54 -5.47
C LEU A 420 -3.05 -13.52 -4.75
N ASN A 421 -3.63 -14.48 -5.46
CA ASN A 421 -4.51 -15.50 -4.88
C ASN A 421 -3.74 -16.41 -3.90
N LEU A 422 -2.49 -16.75 -4.24
CA LEU A 422 -1.60 -17.51 -3.37
C LEU A 422 -1.28 -16.73 -2.09
N ARG A 423 -0.93 -15.45 -2.21
CA ARG A 423 -0.67 -14.57 -1.04
C ARG A 423 -1.89 -14.47 -0.12
N LEU A 424 -3.08 -14.32 -0.69
CA LEU A 424 -4.33 -14.30 0.07
C LEU A 424 -4.59 -15.63 0.79
N LYS A 425 -4.30 -16.75 0.13
CA LYS A 425 -4.41 -18.09 0.71
C LYS A 425 -3.50 -18.28 1.91
N GLU A 426 -2.24 -17.89 1.78
CA GLU A 426 -1.25 -17.98 2.85
C GLU A 426 -1.62 -17.07 4.03
N ALA A 427 -2.07 -15.84 3.76
CA ALA A 427 -2.56 -14.92 4.78
C ALA A 427 -3.76 -15.49 5.54
N TRP A 428 -4.74 -16.08 4.83
CA TRP A 428 -5.90 -16.70 5.47
C TRP A 428 -5.55 -17.95 6.28
N GLN A 429 -4.67 -18.81 5.77
CA GLN A 429 -4.21 -19.99 6.50
C GLN A 429 -3.50 -19.57 7.79
N THR A 430 -2.68 -18.52 7.73
CA THR A 430 -2.00 -17.93 8.88
C THR A 430 -3.02 -17.37 9.88
N GLN A 431 -4.04 -16.65 9.41
CA GLN A 431 -5.14 -16.16 10.25
C GLN A 431 -5.88 -17.30 10.95
N LYS A 432 -6.29 -18.33 10.21
CA LYS A 432 -7.02 -19.48 10.73
C LYS A 432 -6.18 -20.23 11.76
N TYR A 433 -4.88 -20.39 11.51
CA TYR A 433 -3.95 -20.97 12.47
C TYR A 433 -3.91 -20.14 13.77
N ILE A 434 -3.76 -18.82 13.67
CA ILE A 434 -3.74 -17.91 14.83
C ILE A 434 -5.07 -17.96 15.58
N MET A 435 -6.21 -17.87 14.89
CA MET A 435 -7.54 -17.93 15.51
C MET A 435 -7.77 -19.27 16.21
N ASN A 436 -7.41 -20.39 15.58
CA ASN A 436 -7.51 -21.70 16.21
C ASN A 436 -6.60 -21.79 17.45
N LYS A 437 -5.38 -21.26 17.37
CA LYS A 437 -4.43 -21.26 18.49
C LYS A 437 -4.95 -20.42 19.65
N VAL A 438 -5.40 -19.19 19.39
CA VAL A 438 -6.02 -18.29 20.38
C VAL A 438 -7.27 -18.92 21.01
N ASN A 439 -8.16 -19.51 20.20
CA ASN A 439 -9.38 -20.15 20.71
C ASN A 439 -9.07 -21.43 21.50
N SER A 440 -8.00 -22.15 21.16
CA SER A 440 -7.54 -23.33 21.90
C SER A 440 -6.81 -23.00 23.20
N THR A 441 -6.26 -21.78 23.32
CA THR A 441 -5.55 -21.31 24.51
C THR A 441 -6.48 -20.44 25.35
N GLN A 442 -7.42 -21.06 26.08
CA GLN A 442 -8.11 -20.43 27.22
C GLN A 442 -7.18 -20.20 28.43
N SER A 443 -5.86 -20.26 28.24
CA SER A 443 -4.83 -20.18 29.28
C SER A 443 -3.96 -18.95 29.05
N THR A 444 -3.76 -18.16 30.10
CA THR A 444 -3.12 -16.83 30.20
C THR A 444 -1.61 -16.80 29.88
N ASP A 445 -1.15 -17.55 28.88
CA ASP A 445 0.26 -17.56 28.51
C ASP A 445 0.59 -16.43 27.52
N HIS A 446 0.81 -15.24 28.08
CA HIS A 446 1.23 -14.04 27.34
C HIS A 446 2.52 -14.22 26.51
N ASN A 447 3.32 -15.24 26.82
CA ASN A 447 4.59 -15.52 26.12
C ASN A 447 4.39 -16.10 24.71
N LEU A 448 3.24 -16.71 24.43
CA LEU A 448 2.95 -17.32 23.13
C LEU A 448 2.70 -16.28 22.01
N VAL A 449 2.31 -15.06 22.37
CA VAL A 449 2.16 -13.93 21.43
C VAL A 449 3.52 -13.34 21.04
N LEU A 450 4.50 -13.40 21.94
CA LEU A 450 5.86 -12.91 21.69
C LEU A 450 6.68 -13.87 20.80
N ASP A 451 6.41 -15.18 20.87
CA ASP A 451 7.13 -16.21 20.12
C ASP A 451 6.67 -16.38 18.66
N MET A 452 5.53 -15.80 18.25
CA MET A 452 5.06 -15.89 16.86
C MET A 452 5.84 -15.03 15.87
N GLY A 453 6.92 -14.34 16.30
CA GLY A 453 7.71 -13.49 15.41
C GLY A 453 6.90 -12.32 14.86
N LYS A 454 7.53 -11.53 13.98
CA LYS A 454 6.93 -10.37 13.28
C LYS A 454 5.82 -10.80 12.30
N VAL A 455 4.80 -11.53 12.74
CA VAL A 455 3.59 -11.69 11.94
C VAL A 455 2.94 -10.33 11.91
N ASP A 456 3.02 -9.68 10.75
CA ASP A 456 2.41 -8.37 10.57
C ASP A 456 0.89 -8.52 10.62
N LEU A 457 0.34 -8.25 11.80
CA LEU A 457 -1.09 -8.25 12.05
C LEU A 457 -1.81 -7.18 11.20
N SER A 458 -1.09 -6.26 10.54
CA SER A 458 -1.67 -5.35 9.54
C SER A 458 -2.32 -6.14 8.38
N ILE A 459 -1.71 -7.26 7.98
CA ILE A 459 -2.24 -8.16 6.95
C ILE A 459 -3.58 -8.78 7.40
N LEU A 460 -3.70 -9.06 8.70
CA LEU A 460 -4.91 -9.61 9.32
C LEU A 460 -5.98 -8.54 9.64
N LYS A 461 -5.55 -7.30 9.92
CA LYS A 461 -6.42 -6.13 10.09
C LYS A 461 -6.96 -5.61 8.77
N SER A 462 -6.20 -5.82 7.70
CA SER A 462 -6.71 -5.82 6.34
C SER A 462 -7.64 -7.03 6.22
N ARG A 463 -8.84 -6.92 6.79
CA ARG A 463 -9.93 -7.81 6.46
C ARG A 463 -10.11 -7.64 4.96
N CYS A 464 -9.46 -8.48 4.16
CA CYS A 464 -9.79 -8.60 2.75
C CYS A 464 -11.28 -8.91 2.78
N SER A 465 -12.08 -7.92 2.40
CA SER A 465 -13.50 -8.12 2.24
C SER A 465 -13.67 -9.42 1.45
N PRO A 466 -14.63 -10.29 1.76
CA PRO A 466 -14.92 -11.48 0.94
C PRO A 466 -15.06 -11.13 -0.56
N ILE A 467 -15.36 -9.86 -0.85
CA ILE A 467 -15.41 -9.23 -2.16
C ILE A 467 -14.05 -9.28 -2.90
N PHE A 468 -12.91 -9.12 -2.22
CA PHE A 468 -11.60 -9.06 -2.87
C PHE A 468 -11.16 -10.41 -3.45
N PRO A 469 -11.18 -11.54 -2.71
CA PRO A 469 -10.97 -12.87 -3.29
C PRO A 469 -11.96 -13.17 -4.41
N PHE A 470 -13.24 -12.80 -4.24
CA PHE A 470 -14.23 -12.94 -5.30
C PHE A 470 -13.78 -12.24 -6.58
N ARG A 471 -13.46 -10.94 -6.48
CA ARG A 471 -13.14 -10.11 -7.64
C ARG A 471 -11.92 -10.66 -8.36
N LEU A 472 -10.94 -11.13 -7.60
CA LEU A 472 -9.77 -11.79 -8.11
C LEU A 472 -10.11 -13.03 -8.94
N LEU A 473 -10.88 -13.98 -8.40
CA LEU A 473 -11.28 -15.18 -9.14
C LEU A 473 -12.15 -14.83 -10.36
N PHE A 474 -13.02 -13.83 -10.23
CA PHE A 474 -13.86 -13.37 -11.32
C PHE A 474 -13.01 -12.82 -12.47
N SER A 475 -12.01 -11.99 -12.17
CA SER A 475 -11.05 -11.49 -13.16
C SER A 475 -10.24 -12.62 -13.82
N ILE A 476 -9.82 -13.64 -13.06
CA ILE A 476 -9.17 -14.83 -13.63
C ILE A 476 -10.12 -15.57 -14.59
N GLY A 477 -11.36 -15.80 -14.18
CA GLY A 477 -12.39 -16.45 -14.99
C GLY A 477 -12.66 -15.70 -16.30
N LEU A 478 -12.75 -14.36 -16.25
CA LEU A 478 -12.87 -13.53 -17.44
C LEU A 478 -11.66 -13.65 -18.37
N CYS A 479 -10.44 -13.63 -17.82
CA CYS A 479 -9.23 -13.85 -18.63
C CYS A 479 -9.27 -15.21 -19.35
N TYR A 480 -9.70 -16.27 -18.67
CA TYR A 480 -9.84 -17.59 -19.31
C TYR A 480 -10.91 -17.61 -20.40
N LEU A 481 -12.05 -16.95 -20.20
CA LEU A 481 -13.05 -16.79 -21.25
C LEU A 481 -12.46 -16.08 -22.48
N THR A 482 -11.68 -15.01 -22.28
CA THR A 482 -11.05 -14.28 -23.40
C THR A 482 -10.04 -15.14 -24.16
N GLU A 483 -9.39 -16.10 -23.50
CA GLU A 483 -8.49 -17.08 -24.15
C GLU A 483 -9.20 -18.32 -24.70
N SER A 484 -10.54 -18.38 -24.65
CA SER A 484 -11.32 -19.58 -24.99
C SER A 484 -10.97 -20.82 -24.15
N LYS A 485 -10.44 -20.63 -22.95
CA LYS A 485 -10.16 -21.67 -21.95
C LYS A 485 -11.40 -21.90 -21.07
N PHE A 486 -12.45 -22.43 -21.68
CA PHE A 486 -13.77 -22.48 -21.05
C PHE A 486 -13.82 -23.33 -19.79
N ASN A 487 -13.09 -24.46 -19.75
CA ASN A 487 -13.07 -25.34 -18.58
C ASN A 487 -12.46 -24.66 -17.37
N GLU A 488 -11.35 -23.94 -17.56
CA GLU A 488 -10.69 -23.17 -16.52
C GLU A 488 -11.57 -22.00 -16.06
N ALA A 489 -12.18 -21.26 -16.99
CA ALA A 489 -13.13 -20.20 -16.66
C ALA A 489 -14.30 -20.71 -15.82
N VAL A 490 -14.95 -21.77 -16.28
CA VAL A 490 -16.07 -22.43 -15.61
C VAL A 490 -15.66 -22.91 -14.21
N THR A 491 -14.45 -23.44 -14.06
CA THR A 491 -13.90 -23.86 -12.76
C THR A 491 -13.82 -22.69 -11.78
N GLU A 492 -13.29 -21.54 -12.19
CA GLU A 492 -13.19 -20.35 -11.34
C GLU A 492 -14.56 -19.80 -10.94
N PHE A 493 -15.51 -19.73 -11.89
CA PHE A 493 -16.88 -19.29 -11.59
C PHE A 493 -17.63 -20.28 -10.68
N PHE A 494 -17.39 -21.59 -10.82
CA PHE A 494 -17.96 -22.57 -9.90
C PHE A 494 -17.41 -22.43 -8.47
N ALA A 495 -16.12 -22.12 -8.31
CA ALA A 495 -15.55 -21.82 -6.99
C ALA A 495 -16.27 -20.65 -6.32
N ILE A 496 -16.50 -19.59 -7.10
CA ILE A 496 -17.25 -18.41 -6.64
C ILE A 496 -18.66 -18.78 -6.17
N VAL A 497 -19.45 -19.43 -7.03
CA VAL A 497 -20.85 -19.79 -6.72
C VAL A 497 -20.91 -20.79 -5.54
N GLY A 498 -19.95 -21.72 -5.46
CA GLY A 498 -19.88 -22.72 -4.39
C GLY A 498 -19.52 -22.15 -3.01
N ALA A 499 -19.03 -20.91 -2.95
CA ALA A 499 -18.58 -20.27 -1.72
C ALA A 499 -19.40 -19.06 -1.30
N MET A 500 -20.13 -18.42 -2.22
CA MET A 500 -20.88 -17.21 -1.90
C MET A 500 -22.11 -17.45 -1.04
N PRO A 501 -22.35 -16.57 -0.04
CA PRO A 501 -23.57 -16.61 0.74
C PRO A 501 -24.68 -15.74 0.09
N PHE A 502 -25.20 -16.10 -1.09
CA PHE A 502 -26.34 -15.39 -1.71
C PHE A 502 -27.69 -15.92 -1.22
N ASN A 503 -28.65 -15.04 -0.88
CA ASN A 503 -29.98 -15.42 -0.40
C ASN A 503 -31.02 -15.55 -1.53
N SER A 504 -30.74 -15.00 -2.69
CA SER A 504 -31.54 -15.12 -3.92
C SER A 504 -30.64 -15.16 -5.17
N LEU A 505 -31.22 -15.40 -6.35
CA LEU A 505 -30.55 -15.21 -7.64
C LEU A 505 -31.29 -14.15 -8.48
N ASP A 506 -31.91 -13.19 -7.80
CA ASP A 506 -32.69 -12.18 -8.48
C ASP A 506 -31.79 -11.18 -9.22
N ARG A 507 -32.04 -11.03 -10.53
CA ARG A 507 -31.38 -10.02 -11.38
C ARG A 507 -31.92 -8.61 -11.14
N THR A 508 -33.11 -8.48 -10.53
CA THR A 508 -33.83 -7.21 -10.45
C THR A 508 -33.18 -6.19 -9.52
N ASP A 509 -32.30 -6.62 -8.63
CA ASP A 509 -31.56 -5.73 -7.73
C ASP A 509 -30.22 -5.23 -8.31
N VAL A 510 -30.00 -5.29 -9.63
CA VAL A 510 -29.02 -4.41 -10.28
C VAL A 510 -29.62 -3.01 -10.40
N ARG A 511 -29.84 -2.37 -9.24
CA ARG A 511 -30.31 -0.98 -9.21
C ARG A 511 -29.24 -0.12 -9.84
N HIS A 512 -29.62 0.58 -10.90
CA HIS A 512 -28.80 1.66 -11.40
C HIS A 512 -28.81 2.72 -10.31
N CYS A 513 -27.71 2.83 -9.57
CA CYS A 513 -27.49 3.99 -8.71
C CYS A 513 -27.50 5.23 -9.62
N LYS A 514 -27.94 6.37 -9.07
CA LYS A 514 -28.00 7.66 -9.78
C LYS A 514 -26.64 8.12 -10.38
N ASN A 515 -25.57 7.36 -10.14
CA ASN A 515 -24.17 7.69 -10.39
C ASN A 515 -23.49 6.73 -11.40
N GLY A 516 -24.24 5.92 -12.14
CA GLY A 516 -23.69 5.04 -13.19
C GLY A 516 -22.99 3.76 -12.70
N LEU A 517 -22.72 3.65 -11.39
CA LEU A 517 -22.27 2.43 -10.72
C LEU A 517 -23.38 1.40 -10.59
N LYS A 518 -23.11 0.17 -11.01
CA LYS A 518 -23.92 -0.98 -10.61
C LYS A 518 -23.42 -1.45 -9.24
N THR A 519 -24.21 -1.18 -8.21
CA THR A 519 -24.08 -1.90 -6.95
C THR A 519 -24.59 -3.32 -7.22
N ILE A 520 -23.71 -4.30 -7.07
CA ILE A 520 -23.99 -5.70 -7.43
C ILE A 520 -24.01 -6.50 -6.16
N TYR A 521 -25.21 -6.77 -5.67
CA TYR A 521 -25.40 -7.68 -4.56
C TYR A 521 -24.79 -9.07 -4.86
N PRO A 522 -24.34 -9.82 -3.84
CA PRO A 522 -23.86 -11.20 -4.01
C PRO A 522 -24.78 -12.06 -4.90
N GLU A 523 -26.08 -11.83 -4.80
CA GLU A 523 -27.15 -12.45 -5.58
C GLU A 523 -26.98 -12.20 -7.09
N ALA A 524 -26.84 -10.94 -7.49
CA ALA A 524 -26.65 -10.54 -8.89
C ALA A 524 -25.31 -11.04 -9.45
N LEU A 525 -24.30 -11.11 -8.59
CA LEU A 525 -22.98 -11.62 -8.92
C LEU A 525 -22.96 -13.13 -9.13
N GLY A 526 -23.68 -13.87 -8.26
CA GLY A 526 -23.92 -15.30 -8.42
C GLY A 526 -24.65 -15.58 -9.72
N ALA A 527 -25.70 -14.80 -10.03
CA ALA A 527 -26.41 -14.91 -11.30
C ALA A 527 -25.49 -14.65 -12.51
N LEU A 528 -24.64 -13.62 -12.45
CA LEU A 528 -23.67 -13.32 -13.50
C LEU A 528 -22.64 -14.45 -13.69
N CYS A 529 -22.13 -15.03 -12.59
CA CYS A 529 -21.24 -16.18 -12.67
C CYS A 529 -21.94 -17.39 -13.31
N LEU A 530 -23.21 -17.64 -12.98
CA LEU A 530 -24.00 -18.72 -13.61
C LEU A 530 -24.17 -18.52 -15.11
N GLU A 531 -24.41 -17.28 -15.55
CA GLU A 531 -24.47 -16.96 -16.98
C GLU A 531 -23.15 -17.28 -17.69
N TYR A 532 -22.02 -16.88 -17.10
CA TYR A 532 -20.71 -17.19 -17.67
C TYR A 532 -20.38 -18.67 -17.66
N ILE A 533 -20.80 -19.40 -16.63
CA ILE A 533 -20.66 -20.85 -16.61
C ILE A 533 -21.47 -21.46 -17.75
N VAL A 534 -22.74 -21.09 -17.90
CA VAL A 534 -23.62 -21.60 -18.96
C VAL A 534 -23.05 -21.25 -20.34
N GLN A 535 -22.60 -20.02 -20.55
CA GLN A 535 -21.96 -19.60 -21.79
C GLN A 535 -20.68 -20.40 -22.06
N GLY A 536 -19.83 -20.61 -21.05
CA GLY A 536 -18.62 -21.42 -21.17
C GLY A 536 -18.91 -22.86 -21.58
N ILE A 537 -19.92 -23.49 -20.95
CA ILE A 537 -20.38 -24.84 -21.30
C ILE A 537 -20.93 -24.89 -22.73
N GLU A 538 -21.71 -23.89 -23.15
CA GLU A 538 -22.23 -23.83 -24.52
C GLU A 538 -21.11 -23.74 -25.56
N GLN A 539 -20.09 -22.93 -25.29
CA GLN A 539 -18.93 -22.83 -26.17
C GLN A 539 -18.11 -24.12 -26.17
N GLU A 540 -17.96 -24.79 -25.03
CA GLU A 540 -17.32 -26.11 -24.98
C GLU A 540 -18.10 -27.14 -25.79
N ILE A 541 -19.43 -27.19 -25.67
CA ILE A 541 -20.29 -28.08 -26.46
C ILE A 541 -20.16 -27.76 -27.95
N TYR A 542 -20.11 -26.48 -28.31
CA TYR A 542 -19.92 -26.06 -29.70
C TYR A 542 -18.57 -26.53 -30.25
N GLN A 543 -17.50 -26.46 -29.45
CA GLN A 543 -16.15 -26.84 -29.88
C GLN A 543 -15.89 -28.35 -29.86
N GLN A 544 -16.33 -29.05 -28.82
CA GLN A 544 -15.97 -30.44 -28.54
C GLN A 544 -17.13 -31.42 -28.75
N GLY A 545 -18.31 -30.91 -29.09
CA GLY A 545 -19.54 -31.67 -29.17
C GLY A 545 -20.18 -31.90 -27.79
N PRO A 546 -21.47 -32.28 -27.77
CA PRO A 546 -22.20 -32.48 -26.52
C PRO A 546 -21.75 -33.76 -25.80
N ARG A 547 -21.34 -33.65 -24.54
CA ARG A 547 -21.09 -34.78 -23.63
C ARG A 547 -22.19 -34.87 -22.58
N ASP A 548 -22.33 -36.02 -21.93
CA ASP A 548 -23.36 -36.20 -20.89
C ASP A 548 -23.12 -35.27 -19.72
N THR A 549 -21.85 -35.08 -19.37
CA THR A 549 -21.42 -34.13 -18.33
C THR A 549 -21.75 -32.69 -18.69
N THR A 550 -21.50 -32.25 -19.93
CA THR A 550 -21.78 -30.86 -20.34
C THR A 550 -23.29 -30.62 -20.49
N ILE A 551 -24.04 -31.59 -21.04
CA ILE A 551 -25.51 -31.51 -21.14
C ILE A 551 -26.14 -31.47 -19.74
N SER A 552 -25.72 -32.35 -18.83
CA SER A 552 -26.26 -32.39 -17.46
C SER A 552 -25.96 -31.09 -16.70
N CYS A 553 -24.77 -30.51 -16.87
CA CYS A 553 -24.46 -29.19 -16.29
C CYS A 553 -25.34 -28.09 -16.85
N LEU A 554 -25.46 -28.03 -18.17
CA LEU A 554 -26.30 -27.04 -18.82
C LEU A 554 -27.74 -27.18 -18.38
N LEU A 555 -28.24 -28.41 -18.23
CA LEU A 555 -29.57 -28.72 -17.74
C LEU A 555 -29.74 -28.25 -16.28
N VAL A 556 -28.81 -28.55 -15.38
CA VAL A 556 -28.92 -28.15 -13.97
C VAL A 556 -28.86 -26.62 -13.82
N LEU A 557 -27.89 -25.96 -14.46
CA LEU A 557 -27.65 -24.54 -14.28
C LEU A 557 -28.69 -23.65 -14.96
N SER A 558 -29.23 -24.09 -16.10
CA SER A 558 -30.26 -23.33 -16.83
C SER A 558 -31.56 -23.20 -16.04
N GLN A 559 -31.80 -24.04 -15.03
CA GLN A 559 -32.96 -23.92 -14.13
C GLN A 559 -32.94 -22.61 -13.33
N PHE A 560 -31.75 -22.06 -13.10
CA PHE A 560 -31.54 -20.86 -12.30
C PHE A 560 -31.47 -19.57 -13.13
N LEU A 561 -31.48 -19.68 -14.46
CA LEU A 561 -31.42 -18.54 -15.37
C LEU A 561 -32.81 -18.23 -15.94
N SER A 562 -33.21 -16.96 -15.87
CA SER A 562 -34.54 -16.53 -16.35
C SER A 562 -34.57 -16.20 -17.84
N THR A 563 -33.48 -15.71 -18.42
CA THR A 563 -33.43 -15.34 -19.85
C THR A 563 -33.32 -16.57 -20.74
N ASP A 564 -34.10 -16.56 -21.82
CA ASP A 564 -34.05 -17.55 -22.90
C ASP A 564 -34.30 -19.00 -22.46
N ARG A 565 -34.94 -19.22 -21.31
CA ARG A 565 -35.18 -20.54 -20.75
C ARG A 565 -35.80 -21.53 -21.75
N ASN A 566 -36.86 -21.14 -22.46
CA ASN A 566 -37.50 -22.00 -23.46
C ASN A 566 -36.53 -22.38 -24.58
N LYS A 567 -35.71 -21.44 -25.04
CA LYS A 567 -34.68 -21.68 -26.05
C LYS A 567 -33.60 -22.63 -25.53
N LYS A 568 -33.21 -22.52 -24.24
CA LYS A 568 -32.27 -23.46 -23.61
C LYS A 568 -32.85 -24.86 -23.51
N ILE A 569 -34.13 -24.99 -23.15
CA ILE A 569 -34.85 -26.28 -23.12
C ILE A 569 -34.86 -26.93 -24.50
N GLU A 570 -35.27 -26.19 -25.54
CA GLU A 570 -35.27 -26.69 -26.92
C GLU A 570 -33.86 -27.10 -27.38
N MET A 571 -32.86 -26.29 -27.06
CA MET A 571 -31.48 -26.58 -27.39
C MET A 571 -30.97 -27.86 -26.70
N ILE A 572 -31.23 -28.03 -25.41
CA ILE A 572 -30.85 -29.23 -24.64
C ILE A 572 -31.61 -30.45 -25.18
N TYR A 573 -32.90 -30.32 -25.47
CA TYR A 573 -33.71 -31.38 -26.08
C TYR A 573 -33.09 -31.86 -27.40
N ASP A 574 -32.75 -30.93 -28.29
CA ASP A 574 -32.13 -31.24 -29.58
C ASP A 574 -30.75 -31.88 -29.41
N MET A 575 -29.95 -31.44 -28.43
CA MET A 575 -28.65 -32.05 -28.13
C MET A 575 -28.79 -33.50 -27.67
N ILE A 576 -29.73 -33.80 -26.77
CA ILE A 576 -30.01 -35.15 -26.28
C ILE A 576 -30.52 -36.03 -27.44
N LEU A 577 -31.48 -35.53 -28.22
CA LEU A 577 -32.07 -36.27 -29.33
C LEU A 577 -31.03 -36.61 -30.40
N LYS A 578 -30.19 -35.64 -30.78
CA LYS A 578 -29.10 -35.86 -31.75
C LYS A 578 -28.09 -36.89 -31.28
N ARG A 579 -27.83 -36.96 -29.97
CA ARG A 579 -26.93 -37.98 -29.40
C ARG A 579 -27.54 -39.37 -29.34
N GLY A 580 -28.86 -39.48 -29.20
CA GLY A 580 -29.57 -40.76 -29.07
C GLY A 580 -29.33 -41.51 -27.75
N ARG A 581 -28.45 -41.02 -26.87
CA ARG A 581 -28.24 -41.52 -25.51
C ARG A 581 -27.74 -40.37 -24.62
N PHE A 582 -28.39 -40.20 -23.47
CA PHE A 582 -28.01 -39.27 -22.41
C PHE A 582 -28.04 -39.94 -21.05
N GLU A 583 -26.97 -39.80 -20.27
CA GLU A 583 -26.85 -40.41 -18.95
C GLU A 583 -26.67 -39.34 -17.87
N PHE A 584 -27.50 -39.38 -16.83
CA PHE A 584 -27.36 -38.46 -15.70
C PHE A 584 -27.76 -39.13 -14.36
N PRO A 585 -26.82 -39.79 -13.68
CA PRO A 585 -27.11 -40.54 -12.45
C PRO A 585 -27.67 -39.69 -11.30
N ASP A 586 -27.23 -38.43 -11.17
CA ASP A 586 -27.68 -37.52 -10.11
C ASP A 586 -28.89 -36.65 -10.52
N PHE A 587 -29.63 -37.03 -11.57
CA PHE A 587 -30.73 -36.23 -12.11
C PHE A 587 -31.73 -35.79 -11.05
N PHE A 588 -32.25 -36.74 -10.26
CA PHE A 588 -33.26 -36.47 -9.24
C PHE A 588 -32.73 -35.64 -8.05
N ARG A 589 -31.41 -35.50 -7.90
CA ARG A 589 -30.82 -34.67 -6.85
C ARG A 589 -30.78 -33.19 -7.23
N TYR A 590 -30.58 -32.89 -8.52
CA TYR A 590 -30.27 -31.54 -8.97
C TYR A 590 -31.33 -30.92 -9.89
N VAL A 591 -32.21 -31.73 -10.47
CA VAL A 591 -33.23 -31.27 -11.41
C VAL A 591 -34.58 -31.21 -10.71
N PHE A 592 -35.14 -30.01 -10.58
CA PHE A 592 -36.43 -29.77 -9.93
C PHE A 592 -37.32 -28.83 -10.72
N ASP A 593 -36.90 -28.43 -11.92
CA ASP A 593 -37.71 -27.58 -12.78
C ASP A 593 -38.73 -28.39 -13.59
N THR A 594 -40.00 -28.00 -13.55
CA THR A 594 -41.10 -28.75 -14.17
C THR A 594 -41.00 -28.86 -15.68
N ASP A 595 -40.47 -27.84 -16.36
CA ASP A 595 -40.37 -27.85 -17.82
C ASP A 595 -39.25 -28.78 -18.28
N PHE A 596 -38.13 -28.78 -17.56
CA PHE A 596 -37.06 -29.75 -17.77
C PHE A 596 -37.51 -31.19 -17.47
N LEU A 597 -38.29 -31.40 -16.40
CA LEU A 597 -38.86 -32.72 -16.08
C LEU A 597 -39.81 -33.20 -17.18
N TYR A 598 -40.66 -32.31 -17.72
CA TYR A 598 -41.54 -32.63 -18.83
C TYR A 598 -40.76 -32.93 -20.12
N MET A 599 -39.75 -32.12 -20.44
CA MET A 599 -38.84 -32.35 -21.58
C MET A 599 -38.19 -33.74 -21.49
N ILE A 600 -37.63 -34.11 -20.33
CA ILE A 600 -36.99 -35.40 -20.12
C ILE A 600 -38.00 -36.56 -20.19
N SER A 601 -39.23 -36.36 -19.71
CA SER A 601 -40.31 -37.36 -19.84
C SER A 601 -40.65 -37.71 -21.29
N ARG A 602 -40.46 -36.76 -22.22
CA ARG A 602 -40.65 -36.98 -23.67
C ARG A 602 -39.48 -37.70 -24.32
N LEU A 603 -38.31 -37.65 -23.69
CA LEU A 603 -37.06 -38.27 -24.15
C LEU A 603 -36.81 -39.63 -23.47
N SER A 604 -37.82 -40.23 -22.81
CA SER A 604 -37.62 -41.41 -21.97
C SER A 604 -36.93 -42.61 -22.66
N GLY A 605 -37.03 -42.74 -23.98
CA GLY A 605 -36.37 -43.82 -24.74
C GLY A 605 -34.90 -43.57 -25.07
N VAL A 606 -34.36 -42.39 -24.80
CA VAL A 606 -32.96 -42.02 -25.05
C VAL A 606 -32.23 -41.53 -23.80
N VAL A 607 -32.89 -41.54 -22.63
CA VAL A 607 -32.36 -41.02 -21.38
C VAL A 607 -32.23 -42.13 -20.35
N ASN A 608 -31.03 -42.30 -19.80
CA ASN A 608 -30.74 -43.15 -18.67
C ASN A 608 -30.54 -42.30 -17.39
N LEU A 609 -31.48 -42.41 -16.45
CA LEU A 609 -31.48 -41.68 -15.17
C LEU A 609 -31.08 -42.57 -13.97
N GLU A 610 -30.42 -43.69 -14.22
CA GLU A 610 -30.27 -44.79 -13.25
C GLU A 610 -29.64 -44.39 -11.91
N LEU A 611 -30.40 -44.63 -10.85
CA LEU A 611 -29.92 -44.92 -9.49
C LEU A 611 -29.83 -46.45 -9.37
N ASN A 612 -28.64 -47.02 -9.51
CA ASN A 612 -28.34 -48.45 -9.22
C ASN A 612 -28.86 -49.52 -10.23
N GLY A 613 -29.05 -49.17 -11.50
CA GLY A 613 -28.84 -50.13 -12.61
C GLY A 613 -30.01 -50.99 -13.12
N LYS A 614 -31.29 -50.68 -12.82
CA LYS A 614 -32.45 -51.36 -13.43
C LYS A 614 -33.73 -50.51 -13.40
N ILE A 615 -33.77 -49.34 -14.04
CA ILE A 615 -35.05 -48.65 -14.27
C ILE A 615 -35.39 -48.77 -15.76
N GLY A 616 -36.35 -49.62 -16.10
CA GLY A 616 -36.80 -49.74 -17.49
C GLY A 616 -37.63 -48.53 -17.94
N ASP A 617 -37.72 -48.27 -19.25
CA ASP A 617 -38.47 -47.14 -19.83
C ASP A 617 -39.89 -46.95 -19.27
N ARG A 618 -40.55 -48.05 -18.87
CA ARG A 618 -41.91 -48.03 -18.30
C ARG A 618 -41.98 -47.47 -16.88
N GLU A 619 -40.86 -47.46 -16.15
CA GLU A 619 -40.77 -47.05 -14.74
C GLU A 619 -40.32 -45.59 -14.58
N ILE A 620 -39.66 -45.01 -15.59
CA ILE A 620 -39.17 -43.62 -15.56
C ILE A 620 -40.32 -42.63 -15.40
N ARG A 621 -41.43 -42.81 -16.13
CA ARG A 621 -42.56 -41.85 -16.10
C ARG A 621 -43.26 -41.77 -14.72
N PRO A 622 -43.57 -42.89 -14.03
CA PRO A 622 -44.03 -42.86 -12.65
C PRO A 622 -43.07 -42.17 -11.68
N ILE A 623 -41.77 -42.41 -11.80
CA ILE A 623 -40.74 -41.81 -10.93
C ILE A 623 -40.65 -40.30 -11.18
N LEU A 624 -40.66 -39.86 -12.44
CA LEU A 624 -40.71 -38.44 -12.80
C LEU A 624 -41.97 -37.77 -12.24
N ASN A 625 -43.13 -38.42 -12.32
CA ASN A 625 -44.37 -37.87 -11.74
C ASN A 625 -44.29 -37.76 -10.21
N ALA A 626 -43.70 -38.75 -9.54
CA ALA A 626 -43.46 -38.68 -8.10
C ALA A 626 -42.48 -37.56 -7.75
N HIS A 627 -41.45 -37.35 -8.58
CA HIS A 627 -40.48 -36.27 -8.40
C HIS A 627 -41.11 -34.89 -8.62
N ILE A 628 -41.99 -34.74 -9.62
CA ILE A 628 -42.78 -33.52 -9.85
C ILE A 628 -43.56 -33.13 -8.59
N ASN A 629 -44.09 -34.10 -7.84
CA ASN A 629 -44.78 -33.81 -6.58
C ASN A 629 -43.85 -33.32 -5.46
N ASN A 630 -42.55 -33.63 -5.53
CA ASN A 630 -41.53 -33.21 -4.56
C ASN A 630 -40.82 -31.89 -4.95
N VAL A 631 -41.10 -31.36 -6.14
CA VAL A 631 -40.46 -30.15 -6.69
C VAL A 631 -40.56 -28.96 -5.74
N SER A 632 -41.70 -28.76 -5.07
CA SER A 632 -41.91 -27.64 -4.15
C SER A 632 -40.91 -27.64 -2.98
N THR A 633 -40.59 -28.81 -2.42
CA THR A 633 -39.59 -28.97 -1.36
C THR A 633 -38.18 -28.67 -1.86
N MET A 634 -37.84 -29.11 -3.08
CA MET A 634 -36.54 -28.82 -3.69
C MET A 634 -36.41 -27.34 -4.07
N GLN A 635 -37.48 -26.73 -4.57
CA GLN A 635 -37.56 -25.30 -4.82
C GLN A 635 -37.40 -24.47 -3.54
N HIS A 636 -37.76 -25.00 -2.36
CA HIS A 636 -37.46 -24.31 -1.10
C HIS A 636 -35.98 -24.43 -0.71
N ASN A 637 -35.31 -25.51 -1.12
CA ASN A 637 -33.91 -25.81 -0.80
C ASN A 637 -32.93 -25.55 -1.97
N TRP A 638 -33.37 -24.83 -3.00
CA TRP A 638 -32.64 -24.66 -4.27
C TRP A 638 -31.20 -24.17 -4.08
N ARG A 639 -30.97 -23.29 -3.09
CA ARG A 639 -29.65 -22.75 -2.78
C ARG A 639 -28.68 -23.82 -2.32
N THR A 640 -29.11 -24.68 -1.39
CA THR A 640 -28.29 -25.79 -0.90
C THR A 640 -27.96 -26.74 -2.04
N ILE A 641 -28.94 -27.02 -2.90
CA ILE A 641 -28.78 -27.86 -4.10
C ILE A 641 -27.75 -27.24 -5.06
N LEU A 642 -27.87 -25.95 -5.37
CA LEU A 642 -26.94 -25.26 -6.26
C LEU A 642 -25.52 -25.24 -5.69
N VAL A 643 -25.35 -24.84 -4.43
CA VAL A 643 -24.03 -24.78 -3.78
C VAL A 643 -23.39 -26.17 -3.72
N GLU A 644 -24.16 -27.19 -3.37
CA GLU A 644 -23.70 -28.58 -3.37
C GLU A 644 -23.28 -29.04 -4.78
N TYR A 645 -24.09 -28.72 -5.79
CA TYR A 645 -23.80 -29.02 -7.18
C TYR A 645 -22.50 -28.36 -7.65
N CYS A 646 -22.39 -27.05 -7.45
CA CYS A 646 -21.20 -26.27 -7.81
C CYS A 646 -19.94 -26.81 -7.13
N ARG A 647 -20.01 -27.17 -5.84
CA ARG A 647 -18.87 -27.78 -5.12
C ARG A 647 -18.49 -29.15 -5.66
N THR A 648 -19.48 -29.99 -5.96
CA THR A 648 -19.24 -31.33 -6.51
C THR A 648 -18.61 -31.23 -7.88
N TYR A 649 -19.14 -30.37 -8.74
CA TYR A 649 -18.65 -30.20 -10.09
C TYR A 649 -17.29 -29.48 -10.15
N TYR A 650 -17.07 -28.48 -9.31
CA TYR A 650 -15.77 -27.85 -9.12
C TYR A 650 -14.68 -28.90 -8.81
N ARG A 651 -14.92 -29.79 -7.85
CA ARG A 651 -13.98 -30.87 -7.51
C ARG A 651 -13.73 -31.80 -8.69
N PHE A 652 -14.79 -32.13 -9.45
CA PHE A 652 -14.66 -32.94 -10.65
C PHE A 652 -13.76 -32.26 -11.70
N LEU A 653 -13.99 -30.97 -11.99
CA LEU A 653 -13.20 -30.20 -12.94
C LEU A 653 -11.74 -30.03 -12.49
N VAL A 654 -11.50 -29.73 -11.22
CA VAL A 654 -10.15 -29.65 -10.63
C VAL A 654 -9.40 -30.97 -10.80
N ASN A 655 -10.06 -32.10 -10.52
CA ASN A 655 -9.47 -33.42 -10.70
C ASN A 655 -9.20 -33.76 -12.17
N ALA A 656 -10.08 -33.35 -13.08
CA ALA A 656 -9.97 -33.63 -14.51
C ALA A 656 -8.91 -32.76 -15.20
N SER A 657 -8.81 -31.49 -14.83
CA SER A 657 -7.88 -30.52 -15.41
C SER A 657 -6.47 -30.59 -14.81
N GLY A 658 -6.34 -31.16 -13.60
CA GLY A 658 -5.09 -31.13 -12.84
C GLY A 658 -4.67 -29.73 -12.39
N THR A 659 -5.52 -28.71 -12.58
CA THR A 659 -5.23 -27.35 -12.11
C THR A 659 -5.40 -27.27 -10.60
N ALA A 660 -4.44 -26.65 -9.91
CA ALA A 660 -4.56 -26.43 -8.49
C ALA A 660 -5.82 -25.59 -8.18
N PRO A 661 -6.65 -26.00 -7.20
CA PRO A 661 -7.85 -25.26 -6.86
C PRO A 661 -7.51 -23.84 -6.39
N SER A 662 -8.31 -22.89 -6.86
CA SER A 662 -8.43 -21.54 -6.30
C SER A 662 -8.60 -21.59 -4.76
N PHE A 663 -8.16 -20.53 -4.08
CA PHE A 663 -8.16 -20.47 -2.62
C PHE A 663 -9.53 -20.66 -1.95
N ILE A 664 -10.57 -20.07 -2.56
CA ILE A 664 -11.96 -20.10 -2.09
C ILE A 664 -12.53 -21.51 -2.22
#